data_AF-A0A151TTY9-F1
#
_entry.id   AF-A0A151TTY9-F1
#
_cell.length_a   1.000
_cell.length_b   1.000
_cell.length_c   1.000
_cell.angle_alpha   90.00
_cell.angle_beta   90.00
_cell.angle_gamma   90.00
#
_symmetry.space_group_name_H-M   'P 1'
#
loop_
_entity.id
_entity.type
_entity.pdbx_description
1 polymer ?
#
loop_
_entity_poly.entity_id
_entity_poly.type
_entity_poly.pdbx_seq_one_letter_code
_entity_poly.pdbx_strand_id
1 'polypeptide(L)'
;MASLVSSPSTLPNSKPDQLHSLAQKHLFLHSFLPKKASYCGSSKSSLRVKCAAIGNGLFTQTTQEVRRIVPENEQNLPTVKIVYVVLEAQYQSSLTAADANIFIGSLIFVEELALKIKAAVEKERDRLDAVLVFPSMPEVMRLNKLGSFSMSQLGQSKSPFFQLFKRKKPQSAGFADSMLKLVRTLPKVLKYLPSDKAQDARLYILSLQFWLGGSPDNLQNFLKMISGSYVPALKGTKIEYSEPVLYLDNGIWHPLAPCMYDDVKEYLNWYGTRRDANEKLKSPNAPIIGLVLQRSHIVTGDEGHYVAVIMELEARGAKVIPIFAGGLDFSGPVEKFFIDPITKKPFVNSVVSLTGFALVGGPARQDHPRAVEALRRLDVPYIVALPLVFQTTEEWLNSTLGLHPIQVALQVALPELDGGMEPIVFAGRDPKTGKSHALHKRVEQLCIRAIRWAELKRKSKTDKKLAITVFSFPPDKGNVGTAAYLNVFSSIYSVMKELKRDGYNVEGLPETPEALIEDVIHDKEAQFSSPNLNIAYKMSVREYQNLTPYASALEENWGKPPGNLNADGENLLVGMSDVCYPDSLIGNIPNVYYYAANNPSEATVAKRRSYANTISYLTPPAENAGLYKGLKQLSELISSYQSLKDSGRAAQIVSSIISTAKQCNLDKDVTLPDEGEEIPPKERDLVVGKVYSKIMEIESRLLPCGLHVIGEPPSAMEAVATLVNIAALDPDREKLRTLFMFLGECLKLIVADNELGSLKQALEGKYVEPGPGGDPIRNPKVLPTGKNIHALDPQSIPTTAAMQSAKIVVERLIERQKAENGGKYPETIALVLWGTDNIKTYGESLAQVLWMIGVTPVADTFGRVNRVEPVSLEELGRPRIDVVVNCSGVFRDLFINQMNLLDRAVKMVAELDEPAEQNYVRKHALEQAQALGIEVREAATRVFSNASGSYSSNINLAVENSTWNDEKQLQDMYLSRKSFAFDCDTPGAGMTEKRKVFEMALSTADATFQNLDSSEISLTDVSHYFDSDPTNLVQNLRKDGKKPSAYIADTTTANAQVRTLSETVRLDARTKLLNPKWYEGMLSTGYEGVREIEKRLTNTVGWSATSGQVDNWVYEEANTTFIQDEQMLNKLMNTNPNSFRKLVQTFLEANGRGYWETSEDNIERLRQLYSEVEDKIEGIDR
;
A
#
# COMPACT_ATOMS: atom_id res chain seq x y z
N MET A 1 12.12 15.27 -26.62
CA MET A 1 12.54 16.53 -27.25
C MET A 1 11.54 16.94 -28.32
N ALA A 2 11.24 18.24 -28.38
CA ALA A 2 10.67 19.03 -29.47
C ALA A 2 9.22 18.78 -29.98
N SER A 3 8.35 19.67 -29.50
CA SER A 3 7.14 20.24 -30.11
C SER A 3 7.39 20.92 -31.47
N LEU A 4 6.30 21.16 -32.23
CA LEU A 4 6.00 22.26 -33.20
C LEU A 4 5.38 21.67 -34.51
N VAL A 5 4.33 22.17 -35.17
CA VAL A 5 3.75 23.52 -35.36
C VAL A 5 2.26 23.39 -35.79
N SER A 6 1.45 24.37 -35.39
CA SER A 6 0.08 24.69 -35.86
C SER A 6 0.04 25.36 -37.25
N SER A 7 -0.93 25.07 -38.12
CA SER A 7 -1.55 26.11 -38.98
C SER A 7 -2.96 25.72 -39.47
N PRO A 8 -3.82 26.72 -39.80
CA PRO A 8 -5.27 26.59 -40.01
C PRO A 8 -5.67 26.55 -41.49
N SER A 9 -6.81 25.93 -41.86
CA SER A 9 -7.68 26.39 -42.96
C SER A 9 -8.90 25.49 -43.24
N THR A 10 -10.07 26.11 -43.17
CA THR A 10 -11.25 26.04 -44.08
C THR A 10 -11.68 24.73 -44.77
N LEU A 11 -12.95 24.38 -44.50
CA LEU A 11 -13.86 23.53 -45.28
C LEU A 11 -13.77 23.73 -46.81
N PRO A 12 -14.03 22.66 -47.57
CA PRO A 12 -15.01 22.78 -48.65
C PRO A 12 -16.09 21.70 -48.58
N ASN A 13 -17.33 22.15 -48.84
CA ASN A 13 -18.48 21.32 -49.16
C ASN A 13 -18.22 20.43 -50.38
N SER A 14 -18.40 19.12 -50.25
CA SER A 14 -18.92 18.29 -51.34
C SER A 14 -19.58 17.03 -50.80
N LYS A 15 -20.78 16.77 -51.32
CA LYS A 15 -21.76 15.75 -50.93
C LYS A 15 -21.19 14.31 -50.96
N PRO A 16 -21.64 13.42 -50.06
CA PRO A 16 -21.35 11.99 -50.12
C PRO A 16 -22.41 11.29 -50.96
N ASP A 17 -22.01 10.66 -52.06
CA ASP A 17 -22.81 9.63 -52.70
C ASP A 17 -21.90 8.47 -53.14
N GLN A 18 -22.30 7.28 -52.71
CA GLN A 18 -21.90 5.96 -53.20
C GLN A 18 -20.46 5.49 -52.92
N LEU A 19 -20.33 4.62 -51.91
CA LEU A 19 -19.70 3.29 -52.00
C LEU A 19 -19.83 2.57 -50.65
N HIS A 20 -21.02 2.02 -50.36
CA HIS A 20 -21.20 0.97 -49.37
C HIS A 20 -21.75 -0.27 -50.08
N SER A 21 -20.85 -1.14 -50.52
CA SER A 21 -21.17 -2.56 -50.72
C SER A 21 -19.88 -3.36 -50.58
N LEU A 22 -19.97 -4.50 -49.91
CA LEU A 22 -18.91 -5.49 -49.64
C LEU A 22 -18.16 -5.33 -48.30
N ALA A 23 -18.87 -5.59 -47.19
CA ALA A 23 -18.38 -6.44 -46.08
C ALA A 23 -19.47 -6.63 -45.00
N GLN A 24 -20.52 -7.37 -45.32
CA GLN A 24 -21.36 -8.03 -44.31
C GLN A 24 -21.40 -9.52 -44.61
N LYS A 25 -20.48 -10.27 -44.01
CA LYS A 25 -20.69 -11.70 -43.76
C LYS A 25 -21.19 -11.84 -42.33
N HIS A 26 -22.48 -12.13 -42.22
CA HIS A 26 -23.17 -12.48 -40.99
C HIS A 26 -22.54 -13.70 -40.31
N LEU A 27 -22.13 -13.54 -39.05
CA LEU A 27 -22.11 -14.61 -38.06
C LEU A 27 -23.33 -14.40 -37.16
N PHE A 28 -24.34 -15.25 -37.35
CA PHE A 28 -25.54 -15.31 -36.53
C PHE A 28 -25.20 -15.88 -35.14
N LEU A 29 -25.44 -15.10 -34.08
CA LEU A 29 -25.62 -15.63 -32.72
C LEU A 29 -26.97 -15.14 -32.19
N HIS A 30 -27.81 -16.11 -31.86
CA HIS A 30 -29.20 -15.96 -31.46
C HIS A 30 -29.35 -15.14 -30.16
N SER A 31 -30.11 -14.04 -30.21
CA SER A 31 -30.61 -13.37 -29.01
C SER A 31 -31.74 -14.19 -28.39
N PHE A 32 -31.47 -14.92 -27.31
CA PHE A 32 -32.52 -15.51 -26.48
C PHE A 32 -32.87 -14.56 -25.33
N LEU A 33 -33.66 -13.54 -25.65
CA LEU A 33 -34.46 -12.81 -24.65
C LEU A 33 -35.93 -13.08 -24.97
N PRO A 34 -36.75 -13.59 -24.03
CA PRO A 34 -38.18 -13.72 -24.27
C PRO A 34 -38.82 -12.34 -24.40
N LYS A 35 -39.45 -12.08 -25.55
CA LYS A 35 -40.35 -10.94 -25.76
C LYS A 35 -41.51 -11.05 -24.76
N LYS A 36 -41.64 -10.07 -23.84
CA LYS A 36 -42.84 -9.93 -23.01
C LYS A 36 -44.06 -9.70 -23.92
N ALA A 37 -45.08 -10.53 -23.74
CA ALA A 37 -46.36 -10.42 -24.44
C ALA A 37 -47.08 -9.13 -24.02
N SER A 38 -47.48 -8.34 -25.02
CA SER A 38 -48.36 -7.18 -24.87
C SER A 38 -49.80 -7.64 -24.61
N TYR A 39 -50.30 -7.46 -23.40
CA TYR A 39 -51.73 -7.56 -23.11
C TYR A 39 -52.45 -6.31 -23.64
N CYS A 40 -53.36 -6.52 -24.60
CA CYS A 40 -54.31 -5.52 -25.06
C CYS A 40 -55.51 -5.53 -24.09
N GLY A 41 -55.73 -4.44 -23.36
CA GLY A 41 -56.86 -4.25 -22.46
C GLY A 41 -57.46 -2.85 -22.67
N SER A 42 -58.76 -2.82 -22.92
CA SER A 42 -59.56 -1.65 -23.30
C SER A 42 -59.62 -0.52 -22.25
N SER A 43 -59.82 0.69 -22.78
CA SER A 43 -59.83 2.01 -22.13
C SER A 43 -60.69 2.19 -20.86
N LYS A 44 -60.07 2.77 -19.83
CA LYS A 44 -60.63 3.88 -19.03
C LYS A 44 -59.52 4.92 -18.81
N SER A 45 -59.86 6.20 -18.95
CA SER A 45 -58.93 7.33 -18.91
C SER A 45 -58.29 7.51 -17.53
N SER A 46 -57.08 6.98 -17.34
CA SER A 46 -56.16 7.44 -16.30
C SER A 46 -55.15 8.39 -16.95
N LEU A 47 -54.92 9.54 -16.32
CA LEU A 47 -53.86 10.48 -16.74
C LEU A 47 -52.52 9.73 -16.70
N ARG A 48 -51.84 9.61 -17.85
CA ARG A 48 -50.47 9.08 -17.90
C ARG A 48 -49.54 10.09 -17.24
N VAL A 49 -49.19 9.85 -15.98
CA VAL A 49 -48.09 10.56 -15.32
C VAL A 49 -46.78 10.14 -15.97
N LYS A 50 -46.23 10.97 -16.87
CA LYS A 50 -44.84 10.86 -17.31
C LYS A 50 -43.95 11.38 -16.18
N CYS A 51 -43.46 10.48 -15.34
CA CYS A 51 -42.36 10.81 -14.44
C CYS A 51 -41.07 10.77 -15.27
N ALA A 52 -40.38 11.90 -15.42
CA ALA A 52 -39.06 11.96 -16.08
C ALA A 52 -37.93 11.34 -15.23
N ALA A 53 -38.25 10.35 -14.39
CA ALA A 53 -37.31 9.59 -13.58
C ALA A 53 -36.78 8.34 -14.31
N ILE A 54 -36.93 8.27 -15.64
CA ILE A 54 -36.39 7.18 -16.46
C ILE A 54 -35.15 7.73 -17.18
N GLY A 55 -34.03 7.78 -16.46
CA GLY A 55 -32.76 8.18 -17.04
C GLY A 55 -31.68 8.47 -15.99
N ASN A 56 -30.60 7.69 -16.09
CA ASN A 56 -29.24 7.94 -15.55
C ASN A 56 -29.09 7.89 -14.02
N GLY A 57 -28.19 7.04 -13.52
CA GLY A 57 -28.03 6.73 -12.09
C GLY A 57 -28.02 7.96 -11.18
N LEU A 58 -29.10 8.15 -10.41
CA LEU A 58 -29.39 9.42 -9.70
C LEU A 58 -28.61 9.62 -8.38
N PHE A 59 -28.04 8.56 -7.82
CA PHE A 59 -27.49 8.58 -6.46
C PHE A 59 -25.96 8.68 -6.39
N THR A 60 -25.26 8.71 -7.52
CA THR A 60 -23.79 8.54 -7.55
C THR A 60 -23.04 9.50 -8.48
N GLN A 61 -23.72 10.48 -9.07
CA GLN A 61 -23.10 11.40 -10.04
C GLN A 61 -22.46 12.63 -9.39
N THR A 62 -21.33 13.05 -9.96
CA THR A 62 -20.44 14.10 -9.43
C THR A 62 -20.75 15.49 -9.98
N THR A 63 -21.33 15.62 -11.18
CA THR A 63 -21.59 16.90 -11.85
C THR A 63 -22.92 17.54 -11.45
N GLN A 64 -22.90 18.86 -11.23
CA GLN A 64 -24.05 19.64 -10.74
C GLN A 64 -25.23 19.70 -11.73
N GLU A 65 -24.94 19.63 -13.03
CA GLU A 65 -25.93 19.71 -14.11
C GLU A 65 -26.86 18.48 -14.16
N VAL A 66 -26.36 17.30 -13.78
CA VAL A 66 -27.18 16.07 -13.75
C VAL A 66 -27.93 15.88 -12.42
N ARG A 67 -27.52 16.60 -11.36
CA ARG A 67 -28.17 16.58 -10.04
C ARG A 67 -29.52 17.31 -10.00
N ARG A 68 -29.86 18.06 -11.06
CA ARG A 68 -31.14 18.76 -11.19
C ARG A 68 -31.90 18.25 -12.42
N ILE A 69 -32.96 17.48 -12.19
CA ILE A 69 -33.88 17.08 -13.26
C ILE A 69 -34.98 18.15 -13.38
N VAL A 70 -35.07 18.79 -14.54
CA VAL A 70 -36.21 19.63 -14.91
C VAL A 70 -36.90 18.97 -16.12
N PRO A 71 -38.12 18.45 -15.97
CA PRO A 71 -38.84 17.86 -17.09
C PRO A 71 -39.26 18.93 -18.10
N GLU A 72 -39.20 18.62 -19.39
CA GLU A 72 -39.87 19.40 -20.43
C GLU A 72 -41.38 19.35 -20.18
N ASN A 73 -41.99 20.50 -19.89
CA ASN A 73 -43.40 20.61 -19.53
C ASN A 73 -44.20 21.33 -20.63
N GLU A 74 -44.14 20.81 -21.86
CA GLU A 74 -44.83 21.37 -23.03
C GLU A 74 -46.37 21.40 -22.88
N GLN A 75 -46.91 20.60 -21.95
CA GLN A 75 -48.35 20.42 -21.73
C GLN A 75 -48.88 21.15 -20.49
N ASN A 76 -48.07 21.99 -19.85
CA ASN A 76 -48.44 22.80 -18.69
C ASN A 76 -49.02 21.97 -17.52
N LEU A 77 -48.47 20.77 -17.29
CA LEU A 77 -48.88 19.86 -16.22
C LEU A 77 -48.44 20.38 -14.84
N PRO A 78 -49.16 20.02 -13.75
CA PRO A 78 -48.75 20.34 -12.38
C PRO A 78 -47.34 19.81 -12.11
N THR A 79 -46.44 20.69 -11.68
CA THR A 79 -45.04 20.36 -11.40
C THR A 79 -44.82 20.16 -9.90
N VAL A 80 -44.17 19.06 -9.51
CA VAL A 80 -43.79 18.76 -8.13
C VAL A 80 -42.29 18.94 -7.98
N LYS A 81 -41.85 19.78 -7.04
CA LYS A 81 -40.43 20.01 -6.74
C LYS A 81 -40.01 19.15 -5.55
N ILE A 82 -39.00 18.31 -5.74
CA ILE A 82 -38.50 17.40 -4.71
C ILE A 82 -37.03 17.73 -4.46
N VAL A 83 -36.66 17.87 -3.19
CA VAL A 83 -35.26 17.98 -2.76
C VAL A 83 -34.94 16.76 -1.91
N TYR A 84 -33.81 16.11 -2.19
CA TYR A 84 -33.36 14.94 -1.44
C TYR A 84 -31.92 15.08 -0.97
N VAL A 85 -31.59 14.41 0.14
CA VAL A 85 -30.21 14.27 0.65
C VAL A 85 -30.00 12.83 1.10
N VAL A 86 -29.00 12.14 0.53
CA VAL A 86 -28.69 10.73 0.82
C VAL A 86 -27.17 10.50 0.87
N LEU A 87 -26.67 9.80 1.91
CA LEU A 87 -25.28 9.33 2.07
C LEU A 87 -24.16 10.40 2.13
N GLU A 88 -22.97 10.00 2.61
CA GLU A 88 -21.83 10.87 2.92
C GLU A 88 -21.12 11.50 1.68
N ALA A 89 -21.23 10.89 0.50
CA ALA A 89 -20.40 11.28 -0.67
C ALA A 89 -20.97 12.43 -1.52
N GLN A 90 -22.14 12.98 -1.19
CA GLN A 90 -22.84 13.99 -2.00
C GLN A 90 -22.64 15.41 -1.46
N TYR A 91 -21.38 15.86 -1.40
CA TYR A 91 -21.00 17.03 -0.58
C TYR A 91 -21.18 18.42 -1.24
N GLN A 92 -21.66 18.55 -2.48
CA GLN A 92 -21.72 19.89 -3.12
C GLN A 92 -22.87 20.05 -4.12
N SER A 93 -23.99 20.64 -3.69
CA SER A 93 -24.66 21.77 -4.37
C SER A 93 -26.10 21.97 -3.89
N SER A 94 -26.43 23.24 -3.62
CA SER A 94 -27.77 23.81 -3.43
C SER A 94 -28.59 23.34 -2.21
N LEU A 95 -28.21 23.85 -1.04
CA LEU A 95 -29.18 24.18 0.03
C LEU A 95 -30.07 25.34 -0.43
N THR A 96 -30.99 25.07 -1.37
CA THR A 96 -32.14 25.93 -1.66
C THR A 96 -33.41 25.13 -1.38
N ALA A 97 -33.58 24.71 -0.12
CA ALA A 97 -34.83 24.13 0.37
C ALA A 97 -36.03 25.10 0.27
N ALA A 98 -35.76 26.39 0.00
CA ALA A 98 -36.72 27.49 -0.05
C ALA A 98 -37.81 27.35 -1.14
N ASP A 99 -37.66 26.47 -2.13
CA ASP A 99 -38.64 26.32 -3.24
C ASP A 99 -39.06 24.85 -3.51
N ALA A 100 -38.89 23.92 -2.56
CA ALA A 100 -39.34 22.53 -2.70
C ALA A 100 -40.80 22.31 -2.22
N ASN A 101 -41.48 21.28 -2.74
CA ASN A 101 -42.73 20.72 -2.20
C ASN A 101 -42.44 19.60 -1.19
N ILE A 102 -41.54 18.68 -1.53
CA ILE A 102 -41.21 17.50 -0.73
C ILE A 102 -39.72 17.51 -0.40
N PHE A 103 -39.39 17.28 0.87
CA PHE A 103 -38.02 16.99 1.30
C PHE A 103 -37.84 15.52 1.67
N ILE A 104 -36.78 14.88 1.18
CA ILE A 104 -36.43 13.49 1.51
C ILE A 104 -35.01 13.44 2.10
N GLY A 105 -34.85 12.91 3.31
CA GLY A 105 -33.55 12.65 3.93
C GLY A 105 -33.36 11.16 4.21
N SER A 106 -32.18 10.59 3.98
CA SER A 106 -31.89 9.20 4.35
C SER A 106 -30.40 8.97 4.59
N LEU A 107 -30.04 8.10 5.54
CA LEU A 107 -28.65 7.72 5.85
C LEU A 107 -27.73 8.92 6.20
N ILE A 108 -28.27 9.95 6.86
CA ILE A 108 -27.50 11.12 7.28
C ILE A 108 -26.92 10.84 8.67
N PHE A 109 -25.68 10.36 8.73
CA PHE A 109 -24.99 9.97 9.97
C PHE A 109 -23.77 10.82 10.34
N VAL A 110 -23.53 11.90 9.58
CA VAL A 110 -22.48 12.88 9.88
C VAL A 110 -23.09 14.03 10.65
N GLU A 111 -22.57 14.29 11.85
CA GLU A 111 -23.12 15.30 12.77
C GLU A 111 -23.17 16.69 12.15
N GLU A 112 -22.07 17.14 11.53
CA GLU A 112 -22.01 18.45 10.88
C GLU A 112 -23.06 18.59 9.77
N LEU A 113 -23.24 17.55 8.95
CA LEU A 113 -24.24 17.53 7.87
C LEU A 113 -25.66 17.50 8.43
N ALA A 114 -25.89 16.68 9.46
CA ALA A 114 -27.17 16.59 10.15
C ALA A 114 -27.59 17.95 10.72
N LEU A 115 -26.66 18.68 11.33
CA LEU A 115 -26.89 20.03 11.86
C LEU A 115 -27.17 21.05 10.75
N LYS A 116 -26.41 21.02 9.64
CA LYS A 116 -26.66 21.89 8.48
C LYS A 116 -28.03 21.64 7.84
N ILE A 117 -28.39 20.37 7.61
CA ILE A 117 -29.69 19.98 7.04
C ILE A 117 -30.82 20.38 7.97
N LYS A 118 -30.68 20.12 9.27
CA LYS A 118 -31.66 20.56 10.26
C LYS A 118 -31.87 22.06 10.20
N ALA A 119 -30.80 22.85 10.26
CA ALA A 119 -30.89 24.31 10.22
C ALA A 119 -31.57 24.86 8.94
N ALA A 120 -31.41 24.17 7.80
CA ALA A 120 -32.02 24.56 6.54
C ALA A 120 -33.49 24.12 6.40
N VAL A 121 -33.80 22.88 6.73
CA VAL A 121 -35.13 22.29 6.54
C VAL A 121 -36.09 22.72 7.64
N GLU A 122 -35.61 22.96 8.87
CA GLU A 122 -36.44 23.39 9.99
C GLU A 122 -37.12 24.75 9.73
N LYS A 123 -36.43 25.68 9.05
CA LYS A 123 -36.98 26.99 8.64
C LYS A 123 -38.13 26.87 7.63
N GLU A 124 -38.06 25.87 6.76
CA GLU A 124 -39.02 25.66 5.65
C GLU A 124 -40.04 24.55 5.95
N ARG A 125 -39.96 23.92 7.14
CA ARG A 125 -40.70 22.71 7.48
C ARG A 125 -42.22 22.88 7.36
N ASP A 126 -42.73 24.05 7.74
CA ASP A 126 -44.17 24.31 7.68
C ASP A 126 -44.65 24.61 6.26
N ARG A 127 -43.79 25.19 5.41
CA ARG A 127 -44.04 25.42 3.98
C ARG A 127 -44.05 24.14 3.16
N LEU A 128 -43.17 23.19 3.48
CA LEU A 128 -43.06 21.90 2.78
C LEU A 128 -44.34 21.06 2.94
N ASP A 129 -44.85 20.53 1.82
CA ASP A 129 -46.04 19.67 1.78
C ASP A 129 -45.78 18.32 2.49
N ALA A 130 -44.56 17.80 2.37
CA ALA A 130 -44.10 16.61 3.09
C ALA A 130 -42.58 16.66 3.39
N VAL A 131 -42.20 16.16 4.56
CA VAL A 131 -40.81 15.99 5.01
C VAL A 131 -40.63 14.55 5.46
N LEU A 132 -39.90 13.77 4.68
CA LEU A 132 -39.68 12.35 4.89
C LEU A 132 -38.20 12.10 5.19
N VAL A 133 -37.87 11.92 6.46
CA VAL A 133 -36.53 11.57 6.91
C VAL A 133 -36.50 10.11 7.32
N PHE A 134 -36.05 9.28 6.38
CA PHE A 134 -35.68 7.89 6.59
C PHE A 134 -34.43 7.79 7.48
N PRO A 135 -34.10 6.59 7.97
CA PRO A 135 -33.17 6.40 9.09
C PRO A 135 -31.87 7.21 8.99
N SER A 136 -31.69 8.13 9.94
CA SER A 136 -30.64 9.17 9.99
C SER A 136 -30.38 9.56 11.46
N MET A 137 -29.50 10.53 11.73
CA MET A 137 -29.31 11.08 13.07
C MET A 137 -30.63 11.62 13.68
N PRO A 138 -30.83 11.50 15.01
CA PRO A 138 -32.04 11.95 15.70
C PRO A 138 -32.44 13.40 15.40
N GLU A 139 -31.46 14.28 15.23
CA GLU A 139 -31.59 15.70 14.93
C GLU A 139 -32.38 15.93 13.65
N VAL A 140 -32.10 15.13 12.61
CA VAL A 140 -32.77 15.23 11.29
C VAL A 140 -34.05 14.40 11.28
N MET A 141 -34.07 13.25 11.95
CA MET A 141 -35.29 12.41 12.03
C MET A 141 -36.48 13.13 12.68
N ARG A 142 -36.23 14.10 13.57
CA ARG A 142 -37.27 14.95 14.17
C ARG A 142 -37.97 15.87 13.16
N LEU A 143 -37.37 16.12 12.00
CA LEU A 143 -37.95 16.97 10.96
C LEU A 143 -39.15 16.31 10.26
N ASN A 144 -39.31 14.98 10.37
CA ASN A 144 -40.41 14.23 9.76
C ASN A 144 -41.78 14.92 9.94
N LYS A 145 -42.47 15.13 8.81
CA LYS A 145 -43.80 15.74 8.70
C LYS A 145 -44.51 15.10 7.52
N LEU A 146 -45.60 14.39 7.79
CA LEU A 146 -46.46 13.84 6.74
C LEU A 146 -47.91 14.07 7.15
N GLY A 147 -48.55 15.10 6.59
CA GLY A 147 -49.85 15.56 7.05
C GLY A 147 -49.86 15.85 8.55
N SER A 148 -50.69 15.11 9.29
CA SER A 148 -50.83 15.19 10.75
C SER A 148 -49.80 14.35 11.52
N PHE A 149 -49.05 13.48 10.85
CA PHE A 149 -48.01 12.63 11.44
C PHE A 149 -46.69 13.40 11.63
N SER A 150 -46.14 13.34 12.85
CA SER A 150 -44.77 13.77 13.14
C SER A 150 -44.13 12.92 14.23
N MET A 151 -42.80 12.81 14.22
CA MET A 151 -42.05 12.03 15.22
C MET A 151 -42.15 12.60 16.65
N SER A 152 -42.60 13.85 16.82
CA SER A 152 -42.87 14.46 18.14
C SER A 152 -44.07 13.82 18.86
N GLN A 153 -45.03 13.27 18.11
CA GLN A 153 -46.26 12.66 18.66
C GLN A 153 -46.05 11.24 19.19
N LEU A 154 -44.89 10.63 18.92
CA LEU A 154 -44.49 9.32 19.45
C LEU A 154 -43.87 9.41 20.86
N GLY A 155 -43.87 10.61 21.47
CA GLY A 155 -43.19 10.92 22.72
C GLY A 155 -44.12 11.15 23.91
N GLN A 156 -44.34 10.11 24.72
CA GLN A 156 -44.24 10.27 26.18
C GLN A 156 -43.13 9.36 26.69
N SER A 157 -42.30 9.90 27.59
CA SER A 157 -41.02 9.36 28.10
C SER A 157 -41.09 7.99 28.81
N LYS A 158 -42.29 7.39 28.93
CA LYS A 158 -42.53 6.06 29.50
C LYS A 158 -42.86 4.98 28.45
N SER A 159 -42.81 5.29 27.16
CA SER A 159 -43.09 4.33 26.10
C SER A 159 -42.03 3.21 26.03
N PRO A 160 -42.43 1.92 25.90
CA PRO A 160 -41.53 0.79 25.65
C PRO A 160 -40.57 1.00 24.46
N PHE A 161 -40.94 1.91 23.57
CA PHE A 161 -40.16 2.36 22.42
C PHE A 161 -38.83 3.01 22.80
N PHE A 162 -38.81 3.90 23.81
CA PHE A 162 -37.59 4.60 24.22
C PHE A 162 -36.67 3.69 25.05
N GLN A 163 -37.22 2.72 25.78
CA GLN A 163 -36.44 1.68 26.47
C GLN A 163 -35.77 0.69 25.50
N LEU A 164 -36.34 0.50 24.30
CA LEU A 164 -35.75 -0.33 23.24
C LEU A 164 -34.44 0.27 22.69
N PHE A 165 -34.35 1.60 22.63
CA PHE A 165 -33.13 2.33 22.25
C PHE A 165 -32.12 2.49 23.40
N LYS A 166 -32.57 2.40 24.67
CA LYS A 166 -31.71 2.61 25.84
C LYS A 166 -31.02 1.35 26.39
N ARG A 167 -31.38 0.14 25.93
CA ARG A 167 -30.72 -1.10 26.38
C ARG A 167 -29.33 -1.24 25.75
N LYS A 168 -28.31 -0.75 26.46
CA LYS A 168 -26.91 -1.15 26.26
C LYS A 168 -26.77 -2.66 26.52
N LYS A 169 -26.70 -3.45 25.45
CA LYS A 169 -25.96 -4.72 25.40
C LYS A 169 -25.20 -4.79 24.07
N PRO A 170 -23.91 -5.16 24.08
CA PRO A 170 -23.09 -5.25 22.89
C PRO A 170 -23.33 -6.61 22.23
N GLN A 171 -24.32 -6.72 21.34
CA GLN A 171 -24.45 -7.88 20.45
C GLN A 171 -25.25 -7.53 19.18
N SER A 172 -24.50 -7.41 18.08
CA SER A 172 -24.74 -7.90 16.71
C SER A 172 -26.07 -7.69 15.96
N ALA A 173 -27.08 -6.98 16.45
CA ALA A 173 -28.24 -6.64 15.62
C ALA A 173 -27.95 -5.38 14.81
N GLY A 174 -27.78 -5.51 13.48
CA GLY A 174 -27.54 -4.41 12.57
C GLY A 174 -28.62 -3.33 12.65
N PHE A 175 -28.30 -2.10 12.27
CA PHE A 175 -29.26 -0.99 12.27
C PHE A 175 -30.51 -1.28 11.40
N ALA A 176 -30.34 -2.00 10.29
CA ALA A 176 -31.45 -2.54 9.47
C ALA A 176 -32.40 -3.44 10.29
N ASP A 177 -31.87 -4.23 11.22
CA ASP A 177 -32.62 -5.11 12.10
C ASP A 177 -33.42 -4.30 13.14
N SER A 178 -32.84 -3.21 13.66
CA SER A 178 -33.56 -2.25 14.52
C SER A 178 -34.68 -1.49 13.78
N MET A 179 -34.52 -1.30 12.46
CA MET A 179 -35.49 -0.65 11.57
C MET A 179 -36.58 -1.60 11.08
N LEU A 180 -36.28 -2.86 10.80
CA LEU A 180 -37.31 -3.89 10.62
C LEU A 180 -38.09 -4.09 11.90
N LYS A 181 -37.44 -3.98 13.07
CA LYS A 181 -38.13 -3.94 14.37
C LYS A 181 -39.06 -2.74 14.45
N LEU A 182 -38.67 -1.57 13.96
CA LEU A 182 -39.50 -0.36 13.85
C LEU A 182 -40.72 -0.61 12.93
N VAL A 183 -40.49 -1.05 11.69
CA VAL A 183 -41.57 -1.40 10.72
C VAL A 183 -42.50 -2.49 11.27
N ARG A 184 -41.98 -3.48 12.00
CA ARG A 184 -42.77 -4.56 12.66
C ARG A 184 -43.50 -4.10 13.92
N THR A 185 -43.07 -3.01 14.57
CA THR A 185 -43.67 -2.51 15.81
C THR A 185 -44.68 -1.37 15.58
N LEU A 186 -44.53 -0.57 14.52
CA LEU A 186 -45.46 0.52 14.21
C LEU A 186 -46.92 0.08 13.94
N PRO A 187 -47.21 -1.05 13.28
CA PRO A 187 -48.58 -1.55 13.14
C PRO A 187 -49.27 -1.76 14.50
N LYS A 188 -48.51 -2.08 15.55
CA LYS A 188 -49.00 -2.21 16.92
C LYS A 188 -49.27 -0.86 17.59
N VAL A 189 -48.78 0.25 17.03
CA VAL A 189 -49.00 1.63 17.49
C VAL A 189 -50.17 2.27 16.73
N LEU A 190 -50.40 1.89 15.47
CA LEU A 190 -51.50 2.40 14.63
C LEU A 190 -52.89 2.24 15.27
N LYS A 191 -53.10 1.21 16.10
CA LYS A 191 -54.36 0.96 16.83
C LYS A 191 -54.71 2.02 17.89
N TYR A 192 -53.78 2.89 18.27
CA TYR A 192 -53.98 3.92 19.29
C TYR A 192 -54.09 5.35 18.71
N LEU A 193 -54.03 5.49 17.39
CA LEU A 193 -54.10 6.78 16.70
C LEU A 193 -55.52 7.00 16.12
N PRO A 194 -56.04 8.25 16.16
CA PRO A 194 -57.25 8.63 15.42
C PRO A 194 -57.15 8.25 13.94
N SER A 195 -58.27 7.92 13.29
CA SER A 195 -58.33 7.40 11.91
C SER A 195 -57.46 8.18 10.92
N ASP A 196 -57.51 9.51 10.99
CA ASP A 196 -56.82 10.43 10.08
C ASP A 196 -55.31 10.39 10.30
N LYS A 197 -54.87 10.37 11.57
CA LYS A 197 -53.45 10.24 11.96
C LYS A 197 -52.89 8.84 11.67
N ALA A 198 -53.73 7.82 11.79
CA ALA A 198 -53.37 6.44 11.48
C ALA A 198 -53.13 6.25 9.99
N GLN A 199 -53.90 6.94 9.13
CA GLN A 199 -53.71 6.93 7.68
C GLN A 199 -52.39 7.60 7.29
N ASP A 200 -52.05 8.75 7.86
CA ASP A 200 -50.78 9.43 7.59
C ASP A 200 -49.58 8.60 8.08
N ALA A 201 -49.68 8.00 9.28
CA ALA A 201 -48.67 7.09 9.80
C ALA A 201 -48.52 5.81 8.93
N ARG A 202 -49.63 5.29 8.38
CA ARG A 202 -49.62 4.18 7.43
C ARG A 202 -48.93 4.57 6.12
N LEU A 203 -49.20 5.75 5.58
CA LEU A 203 -48.54 6.26 4.38
C LEU A 203 -47.04 6.50 4.62
N TYR A 204 -46.64 6.92 5.82
CA TYR A 204 -45.22 6.98 6.20
C TYR A 204 -44.57 5.58 6.18
N ILE A 205 -45.23 4.56 6.75
CA ILE A 205 -44.72 3.18 6.72
C ILE A 205 -44.64 2.65 5.28
N LEU A 206 -45.67 2.88 4.49
CA LEU A 206 -45.71 2.46 3.10
C LEU A 206 -44.61 3.16 2.28
N SER A 207 -44.36 4.43 2.58
CA SER A 207 -43.25 5.18 1.98
C SER A 207 -41.89 4.60 2.34
N LEU A 208 -41.71 4.19 3.59
CA LEU A 208 -40.51 3.51 4.05
C LEU A 208 -40.37 2.12 3.39
N GLN A 209 -41.47 1.40 3.17
CA GLN A 209 -41.44 0.11 2.46
C GLN A 209 -41.07 0.25 0.99
N PHE A 210 -41.62 1.24 0.27
CA PHE A 210 -41.16 1.56 -1.08
C PHE A 210 -39.69 1.99 -1.10
N TRP A 211 -39.27 2.82 -0.14
CA TRP A 211 -37.89 3.26 -0.02
C TRP A 211 -36.92 2.10 0.24
N LEU A 212 -37.25 1.18 1.15
CA LEU A 212 -36.49 -0.04 1.42
C LEU A 212 -36.51 -1.03 0.24
N GLY A 213 -37.60 -1.03 -0.51
CA GLY A 213 -37.76 -1.76 -1.76
C GLY A 213 -36.83 -1.23 -2.86
N GLY A 214 -36.56 0.08 -2.90
CA GLY A 214 -35.43 0.71 -3.62
C GLY A 214 -35.43 0.63 -5.16
N SER A 215 -36.24 -0.22 -5.77
CA SER A 215 -36.31 -0.37 -7.23
C SER A 215 -36.89 0.88 -7.90
N PRO A 216 -36.58 1.14 -9.19
CA PRO A 216 -37.15 2.28 -9.93
C PRO A 216 -38.69 2.32 -9.86
N ASP A 217 -39.35 1.16 -9.96
CA ASP A 217 -40.80 1.05 -9.84
C ASP A 217 -41.29 1.40 -8.43
N ASN A 218 -40.60 0.92 -7.38
CA ASN A 218 -40.93 1.26 -6.00
C ASN A 218 -40.77 2.76 -5.75
N LEU A 219 -39.67 3.38 -6.20
CA LEU A 219 -39.44 4.82 -6.06
C LEU A 219 -40.47 5.63 -6.87
N GLN A 220 -40.83 5.18 -8.07
CA GLN A 220 -41.88 5.82 -8.87
C GLN A 220 -43.24 5.75 -8.15
N ASN A 221 -43.60 4.60 -7.60
CA ASN A 221 -44.85 4.42 -6.86
C ASN A 221 -44.85 5.20 -5.54
N PHE A 222 -43.72 5.28 -4.86
CA PHE A 222 -43.52 6.16 -3.70
C PHE A 222 -43.78 7.63 -4.05
N LEU A 223 -43.17 8.15 -5.12
CA LEU A 223 -43.36 9.53 -5.54
C LEU A 223 -44.80 9.80 -5.98
N LYS A 224 -45.43 8.87 -6.72
CA LYS A 224 -46.86 8.94 -7.07
C LYS A 224 -47.74 9.01 -5.83
N MET A 225 -47.49 8.14 -4.86
CA MET A 225 -48.24 8.05 -3.61
C MET A 225 -48.14 9.34 -2.79
N ILE A 226 -46.91 9.83 -2.52
CA ILE A 226 -46.71 11.02 -1.70
C ILE A 226 -47.22 12.27 -2.42
N SER A 227 -46.92 12.41 -3.71
CA SER A 227 -47.33 13.59 -4.49
C SER A 227 -48.85 13.67 -4.62
N GLY A 228 -49.53 12.55 -4.90
CA GLY A 228 -50.99 12.51 -5.00
C GLY A 228 -51.72 12.71 -3.66
N SER A 229 -51.07 12.36 -2.54
CA SER A 229 -51.70 12.45 -1.22
C SER A 229 -51.49 13.81 -0.55
N TYR A 230 -50.35 14.48 -0.77
CA TYR A 230 -49.96 15.66 0.03
C TYR A 230 -49.70 16.93 -0.78
N VAL A 231 -49.40 16.86 -2.08
CA VAL A 231 -49.11 18.07 -2.86
C VAL A 231 -50.43 18.73 -3.32
N PRO A 232 -50.72 19.98 -2.92
CA PRO A 232 -52.01 20.64 -3.20
C PRO A 232 -52.37 20.69 -4.68
N ALA A 233 -51.39 20.89 -5.55
CA ALA A 233 -51.57 20.96 -7.01
C ALA A 233 -52.09 19.65 -7.64
N LEU A 234 -52.00 18.52 -6.93
CA LEU A 234 -52.46 17.21 -7.37
C LEU A 234 -53.70 16.71 -6.61
N LYS A 235 -54.21 17.53 -5.67
CA LYS A 235 -55.33 17.16 -4.80
C LYS A 235 -56.60 16.89 -5.61
N GLY A 236 -57.17 15.69 -5.45
CA GLY A 236 -58.38 15.25 -6.19
C GLY A 236 -58.09 14.51 -7.50
N THR A 237 -56.83 14.40 -7.91
CA THR A 237 -56.43 13.59 -9.06
C THR A 237 -56.22 12.14 -8.62
N LYS A 238 -56.90 11.19 -9.26
CA LYS A 238 -56.74 9.76 -8.95
C LYS A 238 -55.43 9.23 -9.53
N ILE A 239 -54.37 9.21 -8.72
CA ILE A 239 -53.06 8.66 -9.08
C ILE A 239 -52.97 7.21 -8.60
N GLU A 240 -52.95 6.26 -9.53
CA GLU A 240 -52.81 4.84 -9.21
C GLU A 240 -51.33 4.46 -9.02
N TYR A 241 -51.06 3.69 -7.97
CA TYR A 241 -49.74 3.13 -7.65
C TYR A 241 -49.89 1.69 -7.14
N SER A 242 -48.88 0.85 -7.39
CA SER A 242 -48.87 -0.56 -6.98
C SER A 242 -48.31 -0.73 -5.56
N GLU A 243 -48.61 -1.85 -4.88
CA GLU A 243 -48.01 -2.20 -3.58
C GLU A 243 -46.48 -2.35 -3.66
N PRO A 244 -45.73 -2.09 -2.57
CA PRO A 244 -44.27 -2.16 -2.56
C PRO A 244 -43.78 -3.59 -2.76
N VAL A 245 -42.81 -3.75 -3.66
CA VAL A 245 -42.08 -5.02 -3.84
C VAL A 245 -40.90 -5.03 -2.88
N LEU A 246 -40.88 -5.97 -1.93
CA LEU A 246 -39.80 -6.14 -0.97
C LEU A 246 -38.83 -7.21 -1.45
N TYR A 247 -37.53 -6.89 -1.44
CA TYR A 247 -36.46 -7.82 -1.73
C TYR A 247 -35.84 -8.31 -0.42
N LEU A 248 -35.35 -9.55 -0.40
CA LEU A 248 -34.61 -10.11 0.74
C LEU A 248 -33.45 -9.18 1.15
N ASP A 249 -33.13 -9.15 2.45
CA ASP A 249 -31.99 -8.36 2.94
C ASP A 249 -30.65 -9.03 2.62
N ASN A 250 -30.62 -10.36 2.63
CA ASN A 250 -29.53 -11.18 2.14
C ASN A 250 -30.09 -12.44 1.49
N GLY A 251 -29.34 -13.00 0.56
CA GLY A 251 -29.78 -14.16 -0.21
C GLY A 251 -28.82 -14.48 -1.33
N ILE A 252 -29.25 -15.39 -2.20
CA ILE A 252 -28.56 -15.76 -3.44
C ILE A 252 -29.34 -15.17 -4.61
N TRP A 253 -28.66 -14.54 -5.55
CA TRP A 253 -29.27 -13.93 -6.73
C TRP A 253 -28.56 -14.35 -8.01
N HIS A 254 -29.30 -14.89 -8.98
CA HIS A 254 -28.76 -15.23 -10.29
C HIS A 254 -29.59 -14.56 -11.39
N PRO A 255 -28.99 -14.01 -12.47
CA PRO A 255 -29.72 -13.26 -13.49
C PRO A 255 -30.79 -14.06 -14.23
N LEU A 256 -30.59 -15.37 -14.38
CA LEU A 256 -31.55 -16.29 -15.01
C LEU A 256 -32.52 -16.94 -14.02
N ALA A 257 -32.37 -16.70 -12.72
CA ALA A 257 -33.28 -17.27 -11.73
C ALA A 257 -34.62 -16.54 -11.73
N PRO A 258 -35.74 -17.25 -11.49
CA PRO A 258 -37.06 -16.63 -11.41
C PRO A 258 -37.24 -15.77 -10.16
N CYS A 259 -36.46 -16.02 -9.10
CA CYS A 259 -36.51 -15.30 -7.83
C CYS A 259 -35.15 -15.30 -7.12
N MET A 260 -35.04 -14.50 -6.06
CA MET A 260 -33.94 -14.61 -5.09
C MET A 260 -34.19 -15.82 -4.18
N TYR A 261 -33.12 -16.49 -3.74
CA TYR A 261 -33.19 -17.63 -2.83
C TYR A 261 -32.66 -17.27 -1.45
N ASP A 262 -33.29 -17.76 -0.39
CA ASP A 262 -32.86 -17.61 1.00
C ASP A 262 -32.24 -18.91 1.58
N ASP A 263 -32.17 -19.97 0.77
CA ASP A 263 -31.55 -21.26 1.02
C ASP A 263 -30.67 -21.73 -0.15
N VAL A 264 -29.49 -22.26 0.17
CA VAL A 264 -28.50 -22.70 -0.83
C VAL A 264 -28.89 -24.01 -1.53
N LYS A 265 -29.61 -24.91 -0.87
CA LYS A 265 -30.04 -26.17 -1.48
C LYS A 265 -31.12 -25.94 -2.50
N GLU A 266 -32.07 -25.05 -2.22
CA GLU A 266 -33.08 -24.62 -3.20
C GLU A 266 -32.43 -23.99 -4.44
N TYR A 267 -31.45 -23.11 -4.23
CA TYR A 267 -30.66 -22.52 -5.32
C TYR A 267 -29.95 -23.58 -6.17
N LEU A 268 -29.22 -24.52 -5.53
CA LEU A 268 -28.50 -25.58 -6.24
C LEU A 268 -29.43 -26.56 -6.95
N ASN A 269 -30.61 -26.83 -6.39
CA ASN A 269 -31.65 -27.64 -7.04
C ASN A 269 -32.12 -26.95 -8.32
N TRP A 270 -32.46 -25.66 -8.25
CA TRP A 270 -32.79 -24.87 -9.45
C TRP A 270 -31.65 -24.89 -10.47
N TYR A 271 -30.42 -24.68 -10.01
CA TYR A 271 -29.23 -24.70 -10.86
C TYR A 271 -29.07 -26.02 -11.63
N GLY A 272 -29.33 -27.16 -10.97
CA GLY A 272 -29.30 -28.48 -11.60
C GLY A 272 -30.40 -28.72 -12.65
N THR A 273 -31.50 -27.98 -12.60
CA THR A 273 -32.60 -28.08 -13.58
C THR A 273 -32.39 -27.23 -14.84
N ARG A 274 -31.31 -26.44 -14.90
CA ARG A 274 -31.02 -25.54 -16.03
C ARG A 274 -30.77 -26.32 -17.33
N ARG A 275 -31.50 -25.93 -18.38
CA ARG A 275 -31.38 -26.53 -19.73
C ARG A 275 -30.25 -25.91 -20.54
N ASP A 276 -29.91 -24.66 -20.26
CA ASP A 276 -28.88 -23.86 -20.91
C ASP A 276 -27.45 -24.18 -20.43
N ALA A 277 -27.32 -24.87 -19.29
CA ALA A 277 -26.01 -25.23 -18.72
C ALA A 277 -25.28 -26.30 -19.57
N ASN A 278 -24.01 -26.04 -19.87
CA ASN A 278 -23.12 -26.95 -20.61
C ASN A 278 -22.75 -28.21 -19.79
N GLU A 279 -22.22 -29.26 -20.43
CA GLU A 279 -21.88 -30.52 -19.77
C GLU A 279 -20.83 -30.36 -18.66
N LYS A 280 -19.83 -29.48 -18.86
CA LYS A 280 -18.79 -29.19 -17.86
C LYS A 280 -19.41 -28.61 -16.58
N LEU A 281 -20.36 -27.69 -16.73
CA LEU A 281 -21.06 -27.02 -15.64
C LEU A 281 -21.99 -27.97 -14.88
N LYS A 282 -22.58 -28.95 -15.57
CA LYS A 282 -23.41 -30.00 -14.97
C LYS A 282 -22.60 -31.07 -14.26
N SER A 283 -21.30 -31.16 -14.53
CA SER A 283 -20.42 -32.12 -13.89
C SER A 283 -20.47 -31.99 -12.35
N PRO A 284 -20.53 -33.11 -11.60
CA PRO A 284 -20.30 -33.10 -10.16
C PRO A 284 -18.92 -32.54 -9.79
N ASN A 285 -17.97 -32.65 -10.72
CA ASN A 285 -16.60 -32.18 -10.59
C ASN A 285 -16.40 -30.75 -11.14
N ALA A 286 -17.45 -29.96 -11.33
CA ALA A 286 -17.32 -28.55 -11.67
C ALA A 286 -16.82 -27.75 -10.44
N PRO A 287 -15.82 -26.85 -10.57
CA PRO A 287 -15.46 -25.96 -9.47
C PRO A 287 -16.63 -25.04 -9.12
N ILE A 288 -16.81 -24.74 -7.83
CA ILE A 288 -17.86 -23.84 -7.33
C ILE A 288 -17.21 -22.55 -6.85
N ILE A 289 -17.62 -21.41 -7.40
CA ILE A 289 -17.08 -20.09 -7.08
C ILE A 289 -18.16 -19.28 -6.34
N GLY A 290 -17.85 -18.82 -5.14
CA GLY A 290 -18.71 -17.91 -4.40
C GLY A 290 -18.50 -16.47 -4.87
N LEU A 291 -19.57 -15.71 -5.12
CA LEU A 291 -19.47 -14.27 -5.37
C LEU A 291 -20.14 -13.49 -4.25
N VAL A 292 -19.50 -12.42 -3.77
CA VAL A 292 -20.10 -11.48 -2.81
C VAL A 292 -20.50 -10.21 -3.54
N LEU A 293 -21.81 -9.92 -3.54
CA LEU A 293 -22.44 -8.82 -4.28
C LEU A 293 -23.09 -7.81 -3.33
N GLN A 294 -23.25 -6.58 -3.82
CA GLN A 294 -24.08 -5.59 -3.12
C GLN A 294 -25.52 -5.66 -3.61
N ARG A 295 -26.49 -5.69 -2.68
CA ARG A 295 -27.92 -5.70 -3.01
C ARG A 295 -28.35 -4.48 -3.82
N SER A 296 -27.71 -3.33 -3.60
CA SER A 296 -28.00 -2.06 -4.26
C SER A 296 -28.05 -2.23 -5.78
N HIS A 297 -26.99 -2.72 -6.40
CA HIS A 297 -26.90 -2.88 -7.86
C HIS A 297 -28.00 -3.78 -8.43
N ILE A 298 -28.32 -4.88 -7.73
CA ILE A 298 -29.36 -5.85 -8.12
C ILE A 298 -30.76 -5.20 -8.08
N VAL A 299 -31.05 -4.45 -7.02
CA VAL A 299 -32.36 -3.81 -6.85
C VAL A 299 -32.52 -2.62 -7.81
N THR A 300 -31.44 -1.92 -8.13
CA THR A 300 -31.46 -0.76 -9.03
C THR A 300 -31.53 -1.13 -10.52
N GLY A 301 -31.29 -2.38 -10.90
CA GLY A 301 -31.17 -2.73 -12.32
C GLY A 301 -29.80 -2.41 -12.93
N ASP A 302 -28.77 -2.18 -12.10
CA ASP A 302 -27.40 -1.83 -12.52
C ASP A 302 -26.44 -3.04 -12.36
N GLU A 303 -26.97 -4.25 -12.54
CA GLU A 303 -26.26 -5.52 -12.34
C GLU A 303 -25.46 -6.00 -13.56
N GLY A 304 -25.42 -5.27 -14.68
CA GLY A 304 -24.86 -5.76 -15.94
C GLY A 304 -23.41 -6.26 -15.81
N HIS A 305 -22.62 -5.62 -14.94
CA HIS A 305 -21.26 -6.03 -14.62
C HIS A 305 -21.19 -7.33 -13.77
N TYR A 306 -22.15 -7.57 -12.87
CA TYR A 306 -22.28 -8.85 -12.16
C TYR A 306 -22.71 -9.97 -13.10
N VAL A 307 -23.63 -9.69 -14.03
CA VAL A 307 -24.05 -10.67 -15.05
C VAL A 307 -22.86 -11.12 -15.87
N ALA A 308 -21.99 -10.19 -16.30
CA ALA A 308 -20.80 -10.53 -17.08
C ALA A 308 -19.87 -11.51 -16.33
N VAL A 309 -19.61 -11.28 -15.05
CA VAL A 309 -18.76 -12.19 -14.24
C VAL A 309 -19.42 -13.56 -14.05
N ILE A 310 -20.71 -13.60 -13.72
CA ILE A 310 -21.44 -14.87 -13.54
C ILE A 310 -21.42 -15.68 -14.84
N MET A 311 -21.75 -15.06 -15.96
CA MET A 311 -21.81 -15.74 -17.26
C MET A 311 -20.41 -16.19 -17.73
N GLU A 312 -19.36 -15.41 -17.50
CA GLU A 312 -17.98 -15.80 -17.86
C GLU A 312 -17.49 -17.01 -17.06
N LEU A 313 -17.78 -17.06 -15.76
CA LEU A 313 -17.47 -18.23 -14.91
C LEU A 313 -18.21 -19.49 -15.40
N GLU A 314 -19.51 -19.36 -15.71
CA GLU A 314 -20.33 -20.46 -16.21
C GLU A 314 -19.89 -20.96 -17.58
N ALA A 315 -19.54 -20.04 -18.48
CA ALA A 315 -19.00 -20.36 -19.80
C ALA A 315 -17.72 -21.19 -19.70
N ARG A 316 -16.89 -20.93 -18.69
CA ARG A 316 -15.67 -21.70 -18.37
C ARG A 316 -15.93 -22.99 -17.58
N GLY A 317 -17.19 -23.28 -17.26
CA GLY A 317 -17.60 -24.52 -16.59
C GLY A 317 -17.53 -24.48 -15.07
N ALA A 318 -17.49 -23.29 -14.46
CA ALA A 318 -17.55 -23.12 -13.01
C ALA A 318 -18.98 -22.80 -12.54
N LYS A 319 -19.46 -23.50 -11.51
CA LYS A 319 -20.74 -23.19 -10.86
C LYS A 319 -20.58 -21.94 -10.02
N VAL A 320 -21.61 -21.10 -9.97
CA VAL A 320 -21.54 -19.83 -9.24
C VAL A 320 -22.56 -19.79 -8.11
N ILE A 321 -22.14 -19.38 -6.91
CA ILE A 321 -23.05 -19.06 -5.79
C ILE A 321 -22.94 -17.55 -5.50
N PRO A 322 -23.77 -16.72 -6.13
CA PRO A 322 -23.77 -15.26 -5.97
C PRO A 322 -24.60 -14.79 -4.77
N ILE A 323 -23.96 -14.54 -3.64
CA ILE A 323 -24.61 -14.04 -2.42
C ILE A 323 -24.64 -12.51 -2.42
N PHE A 324 -25.65 -11.93 -1.79
CA PHE A 324 -25.74 -10.49 -1.58
C PHE A 324 -26.13 -10.14 -0.14
N ALA A 325 -25.82 -8.91 0.25
CA ALA A 325 -26.30 -8.30 1.48
C ALA A 325 -26.76 -6.86 1.24
N GLY A 326 -27.78 -6.43 1.98
CA GLY A 326 -28.25 -5.03 2.03
C GLY A 326 -27.49 -4.18 3.05
N GLY A 327 -26.86 -4.81 4.04
CA GLY A 327 -25.94 -4.15 4.97
C GLY A 327 -24.48 -4.23 4.52
N LEU A 328 -23.58 -3.64 5.31
CA LEU A 328 -22.12 -3.68 5.09
C LEU A 328 -21.44 -4.83 5.86
N ASP A 329 -22.22 -5.83 6.29
CA ASP A 329 -21.71 -7.04 6.93
C ASP A 329 -22.02 -8.23 6.02
N PHE A 330 -21.01 -8.67 5.27
CA PHE A 330 -21.10 -9.81 4.37
C PHE A 330 -20.69 -11.13 5.05
N SER A 331 -20.20 -11.09 6.29
CA SER A 331 -19.78 -12.31 7.02
C SER A 331 -20.95 -13.25 7.29
N GLY A 332 -22.11 -12.72 7.68
CA GLY A 332 -23.31 -13.53 7.93
C GLY A 332 -23.78 -14.31 6.70
N PRO A 333 -23.95 -13.65 5.54
CA PRO A 333 -24.24 -14.33 4.28
C PRO A 333 -23.17 -15.34 3.86
N VAL A 334 -21.88 -15.04 4.05
CA VAL A 334 -20.79 -16.00 3.80
C VAL A 334 -20.96 -17.26 4.64
N GLU A 335 -21.15 -17.13 5.96
CA GLU A 335 -21.34 -18.28 6.85
C GLU A 335 -22.63 -19.06 6.52
N LYS A 336 -23.70 -18.36 6.12
CA LYS A 336 -25.00 -18.98 5.84
C LYS A 336 -25.02 -19.75 4.52
N PHE A 337 -24.42 -19.21 3.46
CA PHE A 337 -24.62 -19.69 2.10
C PHE A 337 -23.41 -20.40 1.52
N PHE A 338 -22.20 -20.13 2.03
CA PHE A 338 -20.99 -20.80 1.53
C PHE A 338 -20.55 -21.97 2.40
N ILE A 339 -21.06 -22.14 3.61
CA ILE A 339 -20.73 -23.25 4.50
C ILE A 339 -21.92 -24.18 4.64
N ASP A 340 -21.69 -25.49 4.53
CA ASP A 340 -22.70 -26.49 4.82
C ASP A 340 -23.01 -26.51 6.32
N PRO A 341 -24.27 -26.25 6.74
CA PRO A 341 -24.62 -26.21 8.14
C PRO A 341 -24.42 -27.55 8.86
N ILE A 342 -24.41 -28.68 8.14
CA ILE A 342 -24.26 -30.04 8.68
C ILE A 342 -22.78 -30.42 8.73
N THR A 343 -22.11 -30.45 7.59
CA THR A 343 -20.70 -30.93 7.51
C THR A 343 -19.69 -29.90 7.99
N LYS A 344 -20.10 -28.62 8.13
CA LYS A 344 -19.23 -27.47 8.42
C LYS A 344 -18.12 -27.26 7.38
N LYS A 345 -18.23 -27.87 6.20
CA LYS A 345 -17.29 -27.69 5.09
C LYS A 345 -17.81 -26.63 4.12
N PRO A 346 -16.92 -25.92 3.41
CA PRO A 346 -17.33 -24.97 2.40
C PRO A 346 -17.96 -25.67 1.19
N PHE A 347 -19.06 -25.12 0.66
CA PHE A 347 -19.63 -25.45 -0.64
C PHE A 347 -18.79 -24.92 -1.79
N VAL A 348 -18.09 -23.81 -1.56
CA VAL A 348 -17.29 -23.10 -2.56
C VAL A 348 -15.83 -23.54 -2.51
N ASN A 349 -15.13 -23.38 -3.63
CA ASN A 349 -13.70 -23.67 -3.75
C ASN A 349 -12.84 -22.41 -3.75
N SER A 350 -13.39 -21.26 -4.15
CA SER A 350 -12.82 -19.92 -4.00
C SER A 350 -13.95 -18.89 -3.91
N VAL A 351 -13.64 -17.70 -3.39
CA VAL A 351 -14.59 -16.59 -3.28
C VAL A 351 -14.02 -15.36 -3.97
N VAL A 352 -14.88 -14.67 -4.71
CA VAL A 352 -14.60 -13.35 -5.30
C VAL A 352 -15.59 -12.33 -4.74
N SER A 353 -15.08 -11.35 -3.99
CA SER A 353 -15.85 -10.18 -3.59
C SER A 353 -15.88 -9.17 -4.73
N LEU A 354 -17.07 -8.87 -5.26
CA LEU A 354 -17.28 -7.84 -6.28
C LEU A 354 -17.74 -6.50 -5.65
N THR A 355 -17.62 -6.38 -4.33
CA THR A 355 -18.04 -5.20 -3.58
C THR A 355 -17.00 -4.09 -3.60
N GLY A 356 -15.72 -4.45 -3.70
CA GLY A 356 -14.59 -3.54 -3.52
C GLY A 356 -14.49 -2.95 -2.11
N PHE A 357 -15.05 -3.58 -1.08
CA PHE A 357 -14.96 -3.13 0.32
C PHE A 357 -14.49 -4.27 1.22
N ALA A 358 -14.13 -3.92 2.46
CA ALA A 358 -13.92 -4.90 3.53
C ALA A 358 -15.16 -5.81 3.69
N LEU A 359 -14.94 -7.07 4.07
CA LEU A 359 -16.02 -8.05 4.24
C LEU A 359 -16.99 -7.66 5.36
N VAL A 360 -16.47 -7.01 6.41
CA VAL A 360 -17.27 -6.54 7.54
C VAL A 360 -16.96 -5.07 7.81
N GLY A 361 -17.94 -4.22 7.53
CA GLY A 361 -17.92 -2.79 7.77
C GLY A 361 -17.89 -1.95 6.51
N GLY A 362 -18.03 -0.64 6.70
CA GLY A 362 -18.08 0.35 5.63
C GLY A 362 -16.85 1.23 5.56
N PRO A 363 -16.80 2.19 4.61
CA PRO A 363 -15.72 3.17 4.50
C PRO A 363 -15.44 3.99 5.78
N ALA A 364 -16.42 4.12 6.67
CA ALA A 364 -16.30 4.86 7.92
C ALA A 364 -15.83 4.00 9.11
N ARG A 365 -16.10 2.69 9.10
CA ARG A 365 -15.72 1.78 10.19
C ARG A 365 -15.70 0.33 9.72
N GLN A 366 -14.56 -0.33 9.89
CA GLN A 366 -14.32 -1.72 9.52
C GLN A 366 -14.13 -2.59 10.77
N ASP A 367 -14.41 -3.89 10.64
CA ASP A 367 -14.19 -4.91 11.68
C ASP A 367 -13.42 -6.10 11.07
N HIS A 368 -12.13 -5.86 10.82
CA HIS A 368 -11.21 -6.86 10.25
C HIS A 368 -11.13 -8.14 11.09
N PRO A 369 -11.06 -8.11 12.45
CA PRO A 369 -11.04 -9.34 13.24
C PRO A 369 -12.22 -10.27 12.96
N ARG A 370 -13.43 -9.71 12.81
CA ARG A 370 -14.62 -10.49 12.47
C ARG A 370 -14.60 -10.99 11.02
N ALA A 371 -14.10 -10.18 10.08
CA ALA A 371 -13.92 -10.60 8.70
C ALA A 371 -12.94 -11.78 8.59
N VAL A 372 -11.77 -11.66 9.21
CA VAL A 372 -10.74 -12.70 9.27
C VAL A 372 -11.26 -13.96 9.94
N GLU A 373 -12.05 -13.84 11.02
CA GLU A 373 -12.67 -15.02 11.65
C GLU A 373 -13.61 -15.76 10.70
N ALA A 374 -14.48 -15.04 9.99
CA ALA A 374 -15.39 -15.64 9.01
C ALA A 374 -14.64 -16.28 7.83
N LEU A 375 -13.61 -15.62 7.29
CA LEU A 375 -12.81 -16.12 6.17
C LEU A 375 -11.95 -17.34 6.58
N ARG A 376 -11.37 -17.32 7.78
CA ARG A 376 -10.62 -18.45 8.35
C ARG A 376 -11.51 -19.67 8.57
N ARG A 377 -12.78 -19.49 8.97
CA ARG A 377 -13.74 -20.60 9.06
C ARG A 377 -14.14 -21.14 7.69
N LEU A 378 -14.24 -20.26 6.68
CA LEU A 378 -14.55 -20.66 5.31
C LEU A 378 -13.38 -21.43 4.66
N ASP A 379 -12.15 -21.02 4.96
CA ASP A 379 -10.89 -21.67 4.56
C ASP A 379 -10.74 -21.87 3.04
N VAL A 380 -11.01 -20.83 2.25
CA VAL A 380 -10.85 -20.82 0.79
C VAL A 380 -10.16 -19.53 0.33
N PRO A 381 -9.60 -19.48 -0.89
CA PRO A 381 -8.97 -18.26 -1.41
C PRO A 381 -10.00 -17.14 -1.54
N TYR A 382 -9.66 -15.95 -1.03
CA TYR A 382 -10.51 -14.77 -1.01
C TYR A 382 -9.93 -13.68 -1.92
N ILE A 383 -10.56 -13.48 -3.07
CA ILE A 383 -10.19 -12.47 -4.08
C ILE A 383 -11.13 -11.27 -3.93
N VAL A 384 -10.61 -10.05 -4.08
CA VAL A 384 -11.42 -8.82 -4.01
C VAL A 384 -11.24 -8.02 -5.29
N ALA A 385 -12.27 -8.02 -6.13
CA ALA A 385 -12.29 -7.27 -7.37
C ALA A 385 -12.98 -5.91 -7.20
N LEU A 386 -12.49 -4.91 -7.93
CA LEU A 386 -12.84 -3.51 -7.74
C LEU A 386 -13.82 -3.03 -8.82
N PRO A 387 -15.00 -2.53 -8.44
CA PRO A 387 -15.77 -1.67 -9.32
C PRO A 387 -15.24 -0.23 -9.25
N LEU A 388 -15.12 0.46 -10.39
CA LEU A 388 -14.83 1.90 -10.38
C LEU A 388 -16.05 2.66 -9.86
N VAL A 389 -15.95 3.18 -8.64
CA VAL A 389 -17.06 3.86 -7.95
C VAL A 389 -16.96 5.38 -8.08
N PHE A 390 -15.74 5.93 -8.09
CA PHE A 390 -15.51 7.38 -8.04
C PHE A 390 -14.97 7.96 -9.34
N GLN A 391 -14.63 7.11 -10.31
CA GLN A 391 -14.13 7.50 -11.62
C GLN A 391 -14.87 6.72 -12.71
N THR A 392 -14.98 7.33 -13.88
CA THR A 392 -15.45 6.70 -15.10
C THR A 392 -14.37 5.80 -15.69
N THR A 393 -14.76 4.93 -16.63
CA THR A 393 -13.80 4.08 -17.35
C THR A 393 -12.79 4.91 -18.15
N GLU A 394 -13.24 6.02 -18.75
CA GLU A 394 -12.38 6.91 -19.55
C GLU A 394 -11.35 7.63 -18.67
N GLU A 395 -11.77 8.14 -17.51
CA GLU A 395 -10.86 8.73 -16.52
C GLU A 395 -9.82 7.72 -16.06
N TRP A 396 -10.22 6.48 -15.78
CA TRP A 396 -9.28 5.43 -15.37
C TRP A 396 -8.29 5.04 -16.48
N LEU A 397 -8.75 4.89 -17.73
CA LEU A 397 -7.89 4.53 -18.86
C LEU A 397 -6.91 5.63 -19.25
N ASN A 398 -7.32 6.89 -19.10
CA ASN A 398 -6.48 8.06 -19.41
C ASN A 398 -5.61 8.48 -18.21
N SER A 399 -5.91 7.98 -17.02
CA SER A 399 -5.18 8.31 -15.79
C SER A 399 -3.82 7.63 -15.78
N THR A 400 -2.77 8.44 -15.67
CA THR A 400 -1.42 7.93 -15.44
C THR A 400 -1.31 7.30 -14.04
N LEU A 401 -2.11 7.77 -13.07
CA LEU A 401 -2.16 7.27 -11.69
C LEU A 401 -2.90 5.93 -11.54
N GLY A 402 -3.76 5.59 -12.51
CA GLY A 402 -4.68 4.47 -12.40
C GLY A 402 -5.83 4.79 -11.45
N LEU A 403 -5.88 4.14 -10.28
CA LEU A 403 -6.97 4.33 -9.32
C LEU A 403 -6.90 5.70 -8.63
N HIS A 404 -8.04 6.37 -8.49
CA HIS A 404 -8.13 7.59 -7.69
C HIS A 404 -7.66 7.33 -6.23
N PRO A 405 -6.93 8.24 -5.57
CA PRO A 405 -6.38 8.06 -4.22
C PRO A 405 -7.36 7.50 -3.18
N ILE A 406 -8.58 8.03 -3.18
CA ILE A 406 -9.66 7.59 -2.27
C ILE A 406 -10.05 6.12 -2.54
N GLN A 407 -10.03 5.68 -3.81
CA GLN A 407 -10.30 4.30 -4.16
C GLN A 407 -9.19 3.36 -3.73
N VAL A 408 -7.94 3.78 -3.83
CA VAL A 408 -6.81 2.97 -3.35
C VAL A 408 -6.94 2.72 -1.85
N ALA A 409 -7.21 3.76 -1.06
CA ALA A 409 -7.42 3.61 0.38
C ALA A 409 -8.61 2.68 0.70
N LEU A 410 -9.78 2.93 0.10
CA LEU A 410 -11.01 2.24 0.50
C LEU A 410 -11.17 0.84 -0.11
N GLN A 411 -10.76 0.67 -1.36
CA GLN A 411 -11.05 -0.53 -2.14
C GLN A 411 -9.85 -1.46 -2.30
N VAL A 412 -8.63 -0.98 -2.03
CA VAL A 412 -7.41 -1.80 -2.09
C VAL A 412 -6.84 -2.04 -0.70
N ALA A 413 -6.52 -0.97 0.05
CA ALA A 413 -5.84 -1.11 1.33
C ALA A 413 -6.71 -1.79 2.41
N LEU A 414 -7.99 -1.43 2.54
CA LEU A 414 -8.86 -2.05 3.56
C LEU A 414 -9.12 -3.54 3.31
N PRO A 415 -9.42 -4.01 2.08
CA PRO A 415 -9.56 -5.44 1.85
C PRO A 415 -8.25 -6.24 2.02
N GLU A 416 -7.07 -5.63 1.82
CA GLU A 416 -5.79 -6.28 2.13
C GLU A 416 -5.69 -6.68 3.62
N LEU A 417 -6.31 -5.91 4.52
CA LEU A 417 -6.38 -6.21 5.97
C LEU A 417 -7.27 -7.42 6.30
N ASP A 418 -8.24 -7.73 5.44
CA ASP A 418 -9.05 -8.95 5.51
C ASP A 418 -8.35 -10.15 4.85
N GLY A 419 -7.12 -10.00 4.37
CA GLY A 419 -6.44 -11.02 3.56
C GLY A 419 -7.00 -11.14 2.14
N GLY A 420 -7.71 -10.11 1.66
CA GLY A 420 -8.17 -10.00 0.29
C GLY A 420 -7.01 -9.92 -0.69
N MET A 421 -7.05 -10.75 -1.71
CA MET A 421 -6.02 -10.85 -2.75
C MET A 421 -6.51 -10.28 -4.07
N GLU A 422 -5.57 -9.95 -4.94
CA GLU A 422 -5.77 -9.65 -6.36
C GLU A 422 -6.77 -8.51 -6.65
N PRO A 423 -6.41 -7.24 -6.41
CA PRO A 423 -7.28 -6.07 -6.58
C PRO A 423 -7.53 -5.72 -8.06
N ILE A 424 -8.23 -6.61 -8.79
CA ILE A 424 -8.51 -6.48 -10.22
C ILE A 424 -9.72 -5.58 -10.45
N VAL A 425 -9.53 -4.51 -11.22
CA VAL A 425 -10.62 -3.67 -11.71
C VAL A 425 -11.41 -4.44 -12.76
N PHE A 426 -12.66 -4.79 -12.47
CA PHE A 426 -13.49 -5.62 -13.38
C PHE A 426 -14.66 -4.86 -14.00
N ALA A 427 -15.09 -3.76 -13.39
CA ALA A 427 -16.24 -2.97 -13.81
C ALA A 427 -15.91 -1.48 -13.76
N GLY A 428 -16.41 -0.75 -14.75
CA GLY A 428 -16.27 0.69 -14.86
C GLY A 428 -17.60 1.41 -14.93
N ARG A 429 -17.57 2.75 -14.96
CA ARG A 429 -18.78 3.57 -15.11
C ARG A 429 -18.80 4.30 -16.43
N ASP A 430 -19.95 4.26 -17.08
CA ASP A 430 -20.20 5.00 -18.31
C ASP A 430 -20.37 6.49 -18.00
N PRO A 431 -19.63 7.41 -18.66
CA PRO A 431 -19.64 8.83 -18.33
C PRO A 431 -20.99 9.52 -18.63
N LYS A 432 -21.80 8.99 -19.55
CA LYS A 432 -23.07 9.61 -19.98
C LYS A 432 -24.24 9.16 -19.12
N THR A 433 -24.26 7.88 -18.78
CA THR A 433 -25.40 7.23 -18.09
C THR A 433 -25.14 7.02 -16.60
N GLY A 434 -23.87 7.03 -16.19
CA GLY A 434 -23.42 6.69 -14.84
C GLY A 434 -23.59 5.21 -14.48
N LYS A 435 -24.03 4.38 -15.44
CA LYS A 435 -24.26 2.95 -15.23
C LYS A 435 -22.96 2.17 -15.19
N SER A 436 -22.97 1.11 -14.39
CA SER A 436 -21.85 0.19 -14.28
C SER A 436 -21.83 -0.75 -15.48
N HIS A 437 -20.67 -0.88 -16.13
CA HIS A 437 -20.46 -1.80 -17.24
C HIS A 437 -19.23 -2.68 -16.99
N ALA A 438 -19.25 -3.88 -17.56
CA ALA A 438 -18.14 -4.82 -17.45
C ALA A 438 -16.96 -4.40 -18.33
N LEU A 439 -15.75 -4.61 -17.83
CA LEU A 439 -14.52 -4.51 -18.62
C LEU A 439 -14.14 -5.92 -19.07
N HIS A 440 -14.59 -6.34 -20.25
CA HIS A 440 -14.57 -7.75 -20.69
C HIS A 440 -13.23 -8.48 -20.49
N LYS A 441 -12.10 -7.91 -20.94
CA LYS A 441 -10.77 -8.53 -20.76
C LYS A 441 -10.37 -8.72 -19.29
N ARG A 442 -10.80 -7.79 -18.42
CA ARG A 442 -10.51 -7.84 -16.98
C ARG A 442 -11.41 -8.83 -16.27
N VAL A 443 -12.68 -8.91 -16.67
CA VAL A 443 -13.61 -9.95 -16.22
C VAL A 443 -13.08 -11.34 -16.60
N GLU A 444 -12.59 -11.49 -17.83
CA GLU A 444 -11.96 -12.72 -18.29
C GLU A 444 -10.81 -13.16 -17.37
N GLN A 445 -9.85 -12.26 -17.16
CA GLN A 445 -8.70 -12.49 -16.29
C GLN A 445 -9.11 -12.87 -14.87
N LEU A 446 -10.00 -12.09 -14.25
CA LEU A 446 -10.53 -12.35 -12.91
C LEU A 446 -11.15 -13.75 -12.82
N CYS A 447 -11.96 -14.13 -13.80
CA CYS A 447 -12.63 -15.43 -13.83
C CYS A 447 -11.63 -16.58 -13.99
N ILE A 448 -10.61 -16.43 -14.84
CA ILE A 448 -9.56 -17.45 -14.99
C ILE A 448 -8.84 -17.64 -13.67
N ARG A 449 -8.40 -16.56 -13.02
CA ARG A 449 -7.65 -16.62 -11.77
C ARG A 449 -8.46 -17.24 -10.64
N ALA A 450 -9.74 -16.85 -10.50
CA ALA A 450 -10.65 -17.44 -9.53
C ALA A 450 -10.83 -18.96 -9.73
N ILE A 451 -10.92 -19.41 -10.99
CA ILE A 451 -11.00 -20.83 -11.35
C ILE A 451 -9.67 -21.54 -11.05
N ARG A 452 -8.51 -20.94 -11.34
CA ARG A 452 -7.21 -21.56 -11.04
C ARG A 452 -7.00 -21.78 -9.55
N TRP A 453 -7.41 -20.84 -8.70
CA TRP A 453 -7.42 -21.01 -7.25
C TRP A 453 -8.36 -22.15 -6.80
N ALA A 454 -9.55 -22.24 -7.41
CA ALA A 454 -10.48 -23.34 -7.14
C ALA A 454 -9.94 -24.71 -7.61
N GLU A 455 -9.27 -24.75 -8.76
CA GLU A 455 -8.59 -25.96 -9.27
C GLU A 455 -7.45 -26.37 -8.34
N LEU A 456 -6.64 -25.42 -7.84
CA LEU A 456 -5.55 -25.70 -6.90
C LEU A 456 -6.08 -26.35 -5.61
N LYS A 457 -7.22 -25.89 -5.09
CA LYS A 457 -7.87 -26.49 -3.92
C LYS A 457 -8.33 -27.93 -4.17
N ARG A 458 -8.78 -28.22 -5.40
CA ARG A 458 -9.35 -29.52 -5.77
C ARG A 458 -8.31 -30.56 -6.21
N LYS A 459 -7.17 -30.11 -6.71
CA LYS A 459 -6.11 -30.98 -7.23
C LYS A 459 -5.48 -31.80 -6.11
N SER A 460 -5.19 -33.08 -6.37
CA SER A 460 -4.45 -33.92 -5.43
C SER A 460 -3.02 -33.37 -5.26
N LYS A 461 -2.37 -33.62 -4.12
CA LYS A 461 -0.99 -33.16 -3.87
C LYS A 461 0.01 -33.73 -4.89
N THR A 462 -0.18 -34.99 -5.30
CA THR A 462 0.68 -35.68 -6.28
C THR A 462 0.58 -35.07 -7.68
N ASP A 463 -0.56 -34.48 -8.04
CA ASP A 463 -0.75 -33.87 -9.36
C ASP A 463 -0.39 -32.37 -9.37
N LYS A 464 -0.14 -31.75 -8.21
CA LYS A 464 0.26 -30.34 -8.13
C LYS A 464 1.68 -30.17 -8.63
N LYS A 465 1.83 -29.23 -9.56
CA LYS A 465 3.13 -28.80 -10.10
C LYS A 465 3.41 -27.42 -9.57
N LEU A 466 4.51 -27.27 -8.85
CA LEU A 466 4.98 -26.01 -8.29
C LEU A 466 6.23 -25.58 -9.05
N ALA A 467 6.26 -24.31 -9.46
CA ALA A 467 7.46 -23.64 -9.93
C ALA A 467 7.97 -22.73 -8.81
N ILE A 468 9.27 -22.83 -8.49
CA ILE A 468 9.96 -21.90 -7.59
C ILE A 468 10.91 -21.09 -8.44
N THR A 469 10.69 -19.79 -8.54
CA THR A 469 11.51 -18.88 -9.35
C THR A 469 12.54 -18.19 -8.47
N VAL A 470 13.80 -18.28 -8.87
CA VAL A 470 14.94 -17.63 -8.22
C VAL A 470 15.42 -16.49 -9.12
N PHE A 471 15.75 -15.34 -8.53
CA PHE A 471 16.21 -14.17 -9.26
C PHE A 471 17.70 -13.89 -8.97
N SER A 472 18.44 -13.45 -9.99
CA SER A 472 19.82 -12.94 -9.87
C SER A 472 20.84 -13.96 -9.36
N PHE A 473 20.89 -15.15 -9.99
CA PHE A 473 21.95 -16.14 -9.78
C PHE A 473 22.58 -16.57 -11.12
N PRO A 474 23.92 -16.63 -11.24
CA PRO A 474 24.93 -16.14 -10.29
C PRO A 474 24.75 -14.66 -9.91
N PRO A 475 25.13 -14.23 -8.69
CA PRO A 475 24.87 -12.88 -8.18
C PRO A 475 25.91 -11.88 -8.70
N ASP A 476 25.96 -11.69 -10.02
CA ASP A 476 26.84 -10.71 -10.67
C ASP A 476 26.46 -9.25 -10.39
N LYS A 477 25.23 -9.05 -9.88
CA LYS A 477 24.66 -7.74 -9.57
C LYS A 477 24.04 -7.76 -8.17
N GLY A 478 24.50 -6.86 -7.30
CA GLY A 478 24.23 -6.94 -5.84
C GLY A 478 22.89 -6.35 -5.36
N ASN A 479 22.22 -5.47 -6.11
CA ASN A 479 21.32 -4.45 -5.54
C ASN A 479 19.91 -4.31 -6.16
N VAL A 480 19.57 -4.95 -7.28
CA VAL A 480 18.23 -4.75 -7.92
C VAL A 480 17.05 -5.40 -7.14
N GLY A 481 17.28 -6.31 -6.19
CA GLY A 481 16.18 -7.04 -5.53
C GLY A 481 16.42 -7.48 -4.07
N THR A 482 15.33 -7.63 -3.32
CA THR A 482 15.33 -7.85 -1.87
C THR A 482 14.85 -9.25 -1.49
N ALA A 483 15.72 -10.26 -1.56
CA ALA A 483 15.61 -11.42 -0.66
C ALA A 483 16.29 -11.04 0.66
N ALA A 484 15.68 -10.11 1.41
CA ALA A 484 16.29 -9.50 2.59
C ALA A 484 16.70 -10.58 3.59
N TYR A 485 18.00 -10.68 3.85
CA TYR A 485 18.59 -11.63 4.80
C TYR A 485 18.08 -13.07 4.63
N LEU A 486 17.87 -13.54 3.40
CA LEU A 486 17.40 -14.89 3.13
C LEU A 486 18.53 -15.76 2.55
N ASN A 487 18.72 -16.95 3.09
CA ASN A 487 19.53 -18.00 2.47
C ASN A 487 18.62 -18.74 1.48
N VAL A 488 18.66 -18.33 0.21
CA VAL A 488 17.68 -18.70 -0.81
C VAL A 488 17.70 -20.20 -1.05
N PHE A 489 18.86 -20.79 -1.34
CA PHE A 489 18.90 -22.21 -1.69
C PHE A 489 18.66 -23.14 -0.51
N SER A 490 19.14 -22.80 0.69
CA SER A 490 18.78 -23.55 1.91
C SER A 490 17.28 -23.48 2.21
N SER A 491 16.65 -22.31 1.97
CA SER A 491 15.21 -22.16 2.10
C SER A 491 14.43 -22.99 1.08
N ILE A 492 14.88 -23.03 -0.18
CA ILE A 492 14.27 -23.87 -1.22
C ILE A 492 14.41 -25.34 -0.87
N TYR A 493 15.59 -25.77 -0.42
CA TYR A 493 15.83 -27.13 0.04
C TYR A 493 14.89 -27.52 1.19
N SER A 494 14.74 -26.64 2.20
CA SER A 494 13.80 -26.82 3.31
C SER A 494 12.35 -26.98 2.81
N VAL A 495 11.92 -26.12 1.87
CA VAL A 495 10.61 -26.20 1.21
C VAL A 495 10.43 -27.53 0.46
N MET A 496 11.40 -27.95 -0.37
CA MET A 496 11.31 -29.17 -1.16
C MET A 496 11.24 -30.42 -0.27
N LYS A 497 12.05 -30.46 0.80
CA LYS A 497 12.04 -31.52 1.81
C LYS A 497 10.68 -31.62 2.48
N GLU A 498 10.10 -30.48 2.86
CA GLU A 498 8.78 -30.44 3.49
C GLU A 498 7.65 -30.86 2.54
N LEU A 499 7.68 -30.39 1.28
CA LEU A 499 6.69 -30.77 0.28
C LEU A 499 6.73 -32.27 -0.02
N LYS A 500 7.93 -32.87 -0.11
CA LYS A 500 8.10 -34.32 -0.27
C LYS A 500 7.49 -35.08 0.92
N ARG A 501 7.75 -34.61 2.15
CA ARG A 501 7.17 -35.18 3.38
C ARG A 501 5.64 -35.07 3.40
N ASP A 502 5.09 -33.97 2.89
CA ASP A 502 3.65 -33.68 2.84
C ASP A 502 2.91 -34.42 1.70
N GLY A 503 3.64 -35.16 0.85
CA GLY A 503 3.08 -36.02 -0.20
C GLY A 503 3.00 -35.40 -1.59
N TYR A 504 3.72 -34.31 -1.85
CA TYR A 504 3.95 -33.82 -3.21
C TYR A 504 4.96 -34.70 -3.94
N ASN A 505 4.86 -34.79 -5.27
CA ASN A 505 5.85 -35.51 -6.05
C ASN A 505 7.13 -34.69 -6.22
N VAL A 506 8.17 -35.02 -5.45
CA VAL A 506 9.50 -34.39 -5.52
C VAL A 506 10.54 -35.47 -5.82
N GLU A 507 10.76 -35.71 -7.11
CA GLU A 507 11.78 -36.62 -7.63
C GLU A 507 13.16 -35.97 -7.58
N GLY A 508 14.22 -36.75 -7.35
CA GLY A 508 15.60 -36.26 -7.41
C GLY A 508 15.99 -35.23 -6.35
N LEU A 509 15.29 -35.14 -5.20
CA LEU A 509 15.68 -34.25 -4.10
C LEU A 509 17.15 -34.51 -3.68
N PRO A 510 18.05 -33.51 -3.77
CA PRO A 510 19.45 -33.67 -3.38
C PRO A 510 19.63 -34.00 -1.90
N GLU A 511 20.81 -34.47 -1.50
CA GLU A 511 21.10 -34.78 -0.09
C GLU A 511 21.33 -33.52 0.75
N THR A 512 21.88 -32.45 0.17
CA THR A 512 22.19 -31.19 0.88
C THR A 512 21.78 -29.95 0.07
N PRO A 513 21.64 -28.78 0.72
CA PRO A 513 21.43 -27.50 0.01
C PRO A 513 22.53 -27.17 -0.98
N GLU A 514 23.78 -27.52 -0.68
CA GLU A 514 24.93 -27.25 -1.55
C GLU A 514 24.84 -28.02 -2.87
N ALA A 515 24.39 -29.28 -2.80
CA ALA A 515 24.12 -30.10 -3.98
C ALA A 515 22.96 -29.55 -4.82
N LEU A 516 21.94 -28.95 -4.17
CA LEU A 516 20.86 -28.27 -4.89
C LEU A 516 21.36 -27.03 -5.65
N ILE A 517 22.30 -26.27 -5.09
CA ILE A 517 22.92 -25.16 -5.82
C ILE A 517 23.68 -25.70 -7.03
N GLU A 518 24.42 -26.78 -6.86
CA GLU A 518 25.21 -27.40 -7.93
C GLU A 518 24.34 -27.92 -9.09
N ASP A 519 23.17 -28.50 -8.79
CA ASP A 519 22.22 -28.95 -9.82
C ASP A 519 21.69 -27.80 -10.70
N VAL A 520 21.64 -26.59 -10.16
CA VAL A 520 21.13 -25.38 -10.82
C VAL A 520 22.24 -24.55 -11.45
N ILE A 521 23.39 -24.45 -10.79
CA ILE A 521 24.58 -23.70 -11.19
C ILE A 521 25.76 -24.67 -11.16
N HIS A 522 26.09 -25.25 -12.32
CA HIS A 522 27.21 -26.16 -12.46
C HIS A 522 28.51 -25.41 -12.21
N ASP A 523 29.38 -25.99 -11.38
CA ASP A 523 30.68 -25.48 -10.99
C ASP A 523 30.65 -24.02 -10.49
N LYS A 524 29.72 -23.73 -9.57
CA LYS A 524 29.48 -22.37 -9.04
C LYS A 524 30.72 -21.71 -8.41
N GLU A 525 31.66 -22.52 -7.93
CA GLU A 525 32.93 -22.12 -7.31
C GLU A 525 34.06 -21.97 -8.33
N ALA A 526 33.78 -22.31 -9.59
CA ALA A 526 34.71 -22.31 -10.71
C ALA A 526 35.99 -23.11 -10.43
N GLN A 527 35.84 -24.30 -9.83
CA GLN A 527 36.96 -25.17 -9.47
C GLN A 527 37.56 -25.87 -10.69
N PHE A 528 36.74 -26.28 -11.66
CA PHE A 528 37.16 -27.04 -12.84
C PHE A 528 36.77 -26.38 -14.17
N SER A 529 35.71 -25.57 -14.17
CA SER A 529 35.07 -24.94 -15.33
C SER A 529 34.32 -23.67 -14.92
N SER A 530 34.00 -22.82 -15.90
CA SER A 530 33.20 -21.61 -15.69
C SER A 530 31.81 -21.93 -15.09
N PRO A 531 31.28 -21.11 -14.17
CA PRO A 531 29.94 -21.29 -13.63
C PRO A 531 28.89 -21.25 -14.74
N ASN A 532 28.10 -22.32 -14.89
CA ASN A 532 27.12 -22.43 -15.97
C ASN A 532 25.73 -22.79 -15.44
N LEU A 533 24.73 -21.99 -15.79
CA LEU A 533 23.34 -22.28 -15.46
C LEU A 533 22.84 -23.52 -16.18
N ASN A 534 22.10 -24.37 -15.47
CA ASN A 534 21.44 -25.52 -16.05
C ASN A 534 20.36 -25.08 -17.07
N ILE A 535 20.50 -25.51 -18.33
CA ILE A 535 19.51 -25.24 -19.37
C ILE A 535 18.41 -26.30 -19.29
N ALA A 536 17.30 -25.97 -18.62
CA ALA A 536 16.17 -26.88 -18.46
C ALA A 536 15.37 -27.08 -19.76
N TYR A 537 15.26 -26.05 -20.61
CA TYR A 537 14.53 -26.11 -21.87
C TYR A 537 15.09 -25.16 -22.93
N LYS A 538 14.99 -25.56 -24.20
CA LYS A 538 15.33 -24.71 -25.36
C LYS A 538 14.07 -24.44 -26.16
N MET A 539 13.59 -23.21 -26.13
CA MET A 539 12.35 -22.81 -26.79
C MET A 539 12.64 -22.24 -28.17
N SER A 540 12.06 -22.85 -29.20
CA SER A 540 12.19 -22.33 -30.57
C SER A 540 11.48 -20.99 -30.73
N VAL A 541 11.96 -20.13 -31.63
CA VAL A 541 11.29 -18.84 -31.94
C VAL A 541 9.83 -19.03 -32.35
N ARG A 542 9.54 -20.09 -33.13
CA ARG A 542 8.18 -20.41 -33.56
C ARG A 542 7.27 -20.74 -32.38
N GLU A 543 7.77 -21.50 -31.41
CA GLU A 543 7.03 -21.82 -30.19
C GLU A 543 6.81 -20.58 -29.34
N TYR A 544 7.85 -19.78 -29.11
CA TYR A 544 7.77 -18.52 -28.37
C TYR A 544 6.70 -17.59 -28.93
N GLN A 545 6.69 -17.35 -30.24
CA GLN A 545 5.71 -16.48 -30.89
C GLN A 545 4.26 -17.01 -30.78
N ASN A 546 4.07 -18.33 -30.74
CA ASN A 546 2.74 -18.93 -30.58
C ASN A 546 2.23 -18.83 -29.13
N LEU A 547 3.10 -19.03 -28.15
CA LEU A 547 2.75 -19.00 -26.72
C LEU A 547 2.72 -17.58 -26.15
N THR A 548 3.37 -16.62 -26.83
CA THR A 548 3.56 -15.25 -26.36
C THR A 548 2.94 -14.25 -27.35
N PRO A 549 1.61 -14.04 -27.35
CA PRO A 549 0.94 -13.14 -28.29
C PRO A 549 1.45 -11.69 -28.25
N TYR A 550 2.07 -11.29 -27.14
CA TYR A 550 2.62 -9.96 -26.91
C TYR A 550 4.10 -9.83 -27.31
N ALA A 551 4.73 -10.86 -27.88
CA ALA A 551 6.15 -10.85 -28.28
C ALA A 551 6.50 -9.65 -29.18
N SER A 552 5.61 -9.28 -30.10
CA SER A 552 5.80 -8.14 -31.00
C SER A 552 6.00 -6.80 -30.29
N ALA A 553 5.41 -6.62 -29.10
CA ALA A 553 5.57 -5.41 -28.30
C ALA A 553 6.96 -5.32 -27.63
N LEU A 554 7.69 -6.43 -27.56
CA LEU A 554 9.05 -6.48 -27.00
C LEU A 554 10.12 -6.18 -28.06
N GLU A 555 9.79 -6.37 -29.35
CA GLU A 555 10.77 -6.26 -30.44
C GLU A 555 11.38 -4.85 -30.56
N GLU A 556 10.67 -3.80 -30.14
CA GLU A 556 11.17 -2.42 -30.16
C GLU A 556 12.44 -2.24 -29.32
N ASN A 557 12.49 -2.87 -28.14
CA ASN A 557 13.60 -2.72 -27.20
C ASN A 557 14.62 -3.87 -27.28
N TRP A 558 14.16 -5.07 -27.64
CA TRP A 558 14.95 -6.31 -27.55
C TRP A 558 15.32 -6.91 -28.91
N GLY A 559 14.79 -6.37 -30.00
CA GLY A 559 14.95 -6.94 -31.34
C GLY A 559 14.11 -8.19 -31.57
N LYS A 560 14.33 -8.87 -32.70
CA LYS A 560 13.60 -10.09 -33.03
C LYS A 560 14.05 -11.28 -32.17
N PRO A 561 13.14 -12.19 -31.80
CA PRO A 561 13.52 -13.44 -31.12
C PRO A 561 14.51 -14.26 -31.97
N PRO A 562 15.46 -15.00 -31.35
CA PRO A 562 15.56 -15.27 -29.91
C PRO A 562 16.24 -14.15 -29.09
N GLY A 563 16.72 -13.07 -29.74
CA GLY A 563 17.42 -11.97 -29.07
C GLY A 563 18.86 -12.32 -28.68
N ASN A 564 19.46 -11.48 -27.84
CA ASN A 564 20.86 -11.59 -27.39
C ASN A 564 21.00 -11.98 -25.91
N LEU A 565 19.89 -12.12 -25.19
CA LEU A 565 19.86 -12.48 -23.76
C LEU A 565 19.18 -13.83 -23.63
N ASN A 566 19.77 -14.73 -22.83
CA ASN A 566 19.30 -16.10 -22.65
C ASN A 566 19.02 -16.78 -24.00
N ALA A 567 20.00 -16.76 -24.92
CA ALA A 567 19.85 -17.32 -26.26
C ALA A 567 21.13 -18.06 -26.67
N ASP A 568 20.98 -19.14 -27.46
CA ASP A 568 22.10 -19.85 -28.11
C ASP A 568 22.27 -19.45 -29.58
N GLY A 569 21.66 -18.33 -29.98
CA GLY A 569 21.62 -17.84 -31.36
C GLY A 569 20.43 -18.37 -32.18
N GLU A 570 19.90 -19.55 -31.86
CA GLU A 570 18.74 -20.13 -32.56
C GLU A 570 17.48 -20.20 -31.68
N ASN A 571 17.66 -20.44 -30.38
CA ASN A 571 16.60 -20.68 -29.42
C ASN A 571 16.70 -19.71 -28.25
N LEU A 572 15.57 -19.46 -27.59
CA LEU A 572 15.59 -18.91 -26.24
C LEU A 572 15.97 -20.04 -25.28
N LEU A 573 17.06 -19.85 -24.55
CA LEU A 573 17.52 -20.71 -23.46
C LEU A 573 16.68 -20.40 -22.23
N VAL A 574 15.82 -21.32 -21.86
CA VAL A 574 14.86 -21.11 -20.78
C VAL A 574 15.43 -21.71 -19.50
N GLY A 575 15.98 -20.83 -18.66
CA GLY A 575 16.17 -21.05 -17.22
C GLY A 575 14.89 -20.82 -16.41
N MET A 576 13.72 -21.09 -17.01
CA MET A 576 12.34 -20.61 -16.71
C MET A 576 11.96 -19.27 -17.41
N SER A 577 10.67 -19.10 -17.74
CA SER A 577 10.12 -18.33 -18.90
C SER A 577 9.80 -16.81 -18.72
N ASP A 578 8.90 -16.19 -19.50
CA ASP A 578 9.06 -15.35 -20.72
C ASP A 578 8.78 -13.81 -20.58
N VAL A 579 9.31 -13.19 -19.50
CA VAL A 579 9.78 -11.78 -19.24
C VAL A 579 9.19 -10.52 -19.98
N CYS A 580 8.64 -9.43 -19.39
CA CYS A 580 8.23 -9.02 -18.02
C CYS A 580 6.94 -8.14 -18.05
N TYR A 581 5.91 -8.56 -17.31
CA TYR A 581 4.49 -8.20 -17.45
C TYR A 581 3.80 -8.76 -16.20
N PRO A 582 3.85 -8.22 -14.98
CA PRO A 582 3.39 -9.02 -13.83
C PRO A 582 1.90 -9.44 -13.95
N ASP A 583 1.11 -8.70 -14.74
CA ASP A 583 -0.24 -9.08 -15.20
C ASP A 583 -0.27 -10.17 -16.31
N SER A 584 0.63 -10.13 -17.29
CA SER A 584 0.65 -11.05 -18.45
C SER A 584 1.66 -12.20 -18.36
N LEU A 585 2.61 -12.19 -17.42
CA LEU A 585 3.70 -13.16 -17.28
C LEU A 585 3.58 -14.13 -16.14
N ILE A 586 3.19 -13.64 -14.97
CA ILE A 586 2.61 -14.52 -13.96
C ILE A 586 1.28 -15.07 -14.51
N GLY A 587 0.69 -14.34 -15.46
CA GLY A 587 -0.49 -14.72 -16.21
C GLY A 587 -1.64 -14.95 -15.25
N ASN A 588 -2.25 -16.14 -15.34
CA ASN A 588 -3.44 -16.45 -14.56
C ASN A 588 -3.24 -17.49 -13.47
N ILE A 589 -1.99 -17.90 -13.18
CA ILE A 589 -1.73 -18.88 -12.12
C ILE A 589 -1.67 -18.21 -10.73
N PRO A 590 -2.02 -18.95 -9.65
CA PRO A 590 -1.79 -18.52 -8.28
C PRO A 590 -0.33 -18.16 -8.05
N ASN A 591 -0.09 -17.02 -7.43
CA ASN A 591 1.23 -16.47 -7.22
C ASN A 591 1.48 -16.29 -5.71
N VAL A 592 2.54 -16.91 -5.20
CA VAL A 592 2.85 -16.93 -3.77
C VAL A 592 4.29 -16.47 -3.59
N TYR A 593 4.50 -15.52 -2.68
CA TYR A 593 5.81 -15.00 -2.33
C TYR A 593 6.11 -15.31 -0.86
N TYR A 594 7.37 -15.62 -0.58
CA TYR A 594 7.94 -15.35 0.73
C TYR A 594 8.47 -13.92 0.76
N TYR A 595 8.08 -13.14 1.76
CA TYR A 595 8.53 -11.77 1.97
C TYR A 595 8.98 -11.57 3.42
N ALA A 596 9.99 -10.75 3.67
CA ALA A 596 10.40 -10.45 5.03
C ALA A 596 9.26 -9.72 5.78
N ALA A 597 8.97 -10.14 7.01
CA ALA A 597 7.92 -9.54 7.84
C ALA A 597 8.13 -8.02 8.04
N ASN A 598 9.39 -7.58 8.01
CA ASN A 598 9.81 -6.19 8.15
C ASN A 598 9.70 -5.35 6.87
N ASN A 599 9.24 -5.90 5.74
CA ASN A 599 9.13 -5.16 4.47
C ASN A 599 7.68 -5.15 3.93
N PRO A 600 6.73 -4.55 4.67
CA PRO A 600 5.32 -4.50 4.25
C PRO A 600 5.10 -3.69 2.97
N SER A 601 5.95 -2.69 2.70
CA SER A 601 5.74 -1.77 1.59
C SER A 601 5.95 -2.45 0.23
N GLU A 602 7.06 -3.19 0.06
CA GLU A 602 7.32 -3.95 -1.17
C GLU A 602 6.39 -5.16 -1.30
N ALA A 603 6.05 -5.84 -0.20
CA ALA A 603 5.04 -6.90 -0.20
C ALA A 603 3.69 -6.38 -0.73
N THR A 604 3.29 -5.16 -0.33
CA THR A 604 2.06 -4.53 -0.81
C THR A 604 2.15 -4.20 -2.31
N VAL A 605 3.32 -3.77 -2.82
CA VAL A 605 3.52 -3.59 -4.26
C VAL A 605 3.38 -4.93 -5.00
N ALA A 606 3.92 -6.02 -4.48
CA ALA A 606 3.74 -7.36 -5.06
C ALA A 606 2.25 -7.77 -5.09
N LYS A 607 1.50 -7.56 -3.98
CA LYS A 607 0.05 -7.81 -3.96
C LYS A 607 -0.70 -7.09 -5.08
N ARG A 608 -0.38 -5.79 -5.26
CA ARG A 608 -1.11 -4.90 -6.18
C ARG A 608 -0.68 -5.02 -7.63
N ARG A 609 0.59 -5.35 -7.90
CA ARG A 609 1.16 -5.39 -9.25
C ARG A 609 1.25 -6.81 -9.82
N SER A 610 1.37 -7.83 -8.98
CA SER A 610 1.66 -9.20 -9.39
C SER A 610 0.68 -10.25 -8.84
N TYR A 611 -0.38 -9.81 -8.16
CA TYR A 611 -1.41 -10.69 -7.58
C TYR A 611 -0.87 -11.69 -6.55
N ALA A 612 0.21 -11.31 -5.87
CA ALA A 612 0.89 -12.17 -4.91
C ALA A 612 0.05 -12.38 -3.62
N ASN A 613 0.09 -13.61 -3.10
CA ASN A 613 -0.12 -13.89 -1.68
C ASN A 613 1.25 -13.84 -0.98
N THR A 614 1.46 -12.90 -0.06
CA THR A 614 2.79 -12.59 0.48
C THR A 614 2.95 -13.14 1.89
N ILE A 615 3.47 -14.36 1.99
CA ILE A 615 3.71 -15.07 3.25
C ILE A 615 4.96 -14.50 3.92
N SER A 616 4.82 -14.01 5.14
CA SER A 616 5.95 -13.43 5.88
C SER A 616 6.94 -14.49 6.35
N TYR A 617 8.22 -14.19 6.27
CA TYR A 617 9.27 -14.88 7.02
C TYR A 617 9.99 -13.93 7.98
N LEU A 618 10.65 -14.48 9.00
CA LEU A 618 11.40 -13.69 9.98
C LEU A 618 12.79 -13.35 9.45
N THR A 619 13.28 -12.14 9.74
CA THR A 619 14.71 -11.86 9.62
C THR A 619 15.52 -12.70 10.61
N PRO A 620 16.82 -12.94 10.38
CA PRO A 620 17.66 -13.65 11.34
C PRO A 620 17.58 -13.01 12.72
N PRO A 621 17.66 -13.81 13.80
CA PRO A 621 17.66 -13.26 15.16
C PRO A 621 18.77 -12.22 15.30
N ALA A 622 18.37 -11.02 15.69
CA ALA A 622 19.29 -9.93 15.79
C ALA A 622 20.20 -10.09 17.02
N GLU A 623 21.45 -9.67 16.88
CA GLU A 623 22.43 -9.70 17.95
C GLU A 623 23.02 -8.32 18.19
N ASN A 624 23.49 -8.07 19.41
CA ASN A 624 24.32 -6.90 19.67
C ASN A 624 25.62 -7.01 18.85
N ALA A 625 25.98 -5.94 18.15
CA ALA A 625 27.14 -5.88 17.27
C ALA A 625 28.45 -6.17 18.03
N GLY A 626 28.53 -5.79 19.31
CA GLY A 626 29.70 -6.01 20.14
C GLY A 626 30.87 -5.07 19.80
N LEU A 627 32.02 -5.32 20.41
CA LEU A 627 33.26 -4.58 20.20
C LEU A 627 34.40 -5.52 19.78
N TYR A 628 35.31 -5.01 18.97
CA TYR A 628 36.41 -5.80 18.40
C TYR A 628 37.68 -4.95 18.27
N LYS A 629 38.85 -5.62 18.18
CA LYS A 629 40.17 -4.99 17.97
C LYS A 629 40.37 -3.75 18.87
N GLY A 630 40.72 -2.60 18.29
CA GLY A 630 40.96 -1.35 19.01
C GLY A 630 39.75 -0.82 19.79
N LEU A 631 38.52 -1.05 19.33
CA LEU A 631 37.31 -0.64 20.05
C LEU A 631 37.14 -1.39 21.37
N LYS A 632 37.51 -2.68 21.40
CA LYS A 632 37.50 -3.48 22.63
C LYS A 632 38.56 -2.99 23.61
N GLN A 633 39.78 -2.74 23.11
CA GLN A 633 40.87 -2.17 23.91
C GLN A 633 40.45 -0.82 24.53
N LEU A 634 39.79 0.04 23.75
CA LEU A 634 39.29 1.32 24.23
C LEU A 634 38.24 1.17 25.34
N SER A 635 37.34 0.19 25.23
CA SER A 635 36.37 -0.11 26.30
C SER A 635 37.05 -0.59 27.61
N GLU A 636 38.11 -1.38 27.51
CA GLU A 636 38.91 -1.83 28.67
C GLU A 636 39.65 -0.66 29.35
N LEU A 637 40.18 0.29 28.55
CA LEU A 637 40.78 1.52 29.07
C LEU A 637 39.74 2.38 29.80
N ILE A 638 38.55 2.55 29.23
CA ILE A 638 37.46 3.30 29.86
C ILE A 638 37.00 2.62 31.16
N SER A 639 36.88 1.29 31.16
CA SER A 639 36.51 0.52 32.36
C SER A 639 37.53 0.68 33.49
N SER A 640 38.81 0.87 33.15
CA SER A 640 39.89 1.10 34.11
C SER A 640 39.96 2.54 34.62
N TYR A 641 39.24 3.48 33.99
CA TYR A 641 39.32 4.91 34.28
C TYR A 641 39.00 5.24 35.74
N GLN A 642 37.93 4.69 36.30
CA GLN A 642 37.50 5.01 37.67
C GLN A 642 38.55 4.61 38.71
N SER A 643 39.10 3.39 38.61
CA SER A 643 40.16 2.89 39.50
C SER A 643 41.45 3.71 39.38
N LEU A 644 41.84 4.08 38.16
CA LEU A 644 43.03 4.89 37.91
C LEU A 644 42.85 6.35 38.32
N LYS A 645 41.60 6.86 38.29
CA LYS A 645 41.25 8.17 38.81
C LYS A 645 41.42 8.24 40.32
N ASP A 646 40.96 7.21 41.04
CA ASP A 646 41.06 7.13 42.50
C ASP A 646 42.51 6.97 42.98
N SER A 647 43.39 6.40 42.16
CA SER A 647 44.83 6.25 42.44
C SER A 647 45.71 7.43 41.94
N GLY A 648 45.09 8.52 41.47
CA GLY A 648 45.80 9.74 41.04
C GLY A 648 46.43 9.67 39.65
N ARG A 649 46.18 8.61 38.88
CA ARG A 649 46.71 8.40 37.51
C ARG A 649 45.73 8.79 36.40
N ALA A 650 44.70 9.57 36.72
CA ALA A 650 43.64 10.00 35.79
C ALA A 650 44.16 10.63 34.49
N ALA A 651 45.22 11.45 34.56
CA ALA A 651 45.75 12.15 33.39
C ALA A 651 46.34 11.19 32.35
N GLN A 652 47.11 10.20 32.80
CA GLN A 652 47.76 9.22 31.93
C GLN A 652 46.73 8.36 31.20
N ILE A 653 45.72 7.85 31.91
CA ILE A 653 44.68 7.01 31.31
C ILE A 653 43.82 7.80 30.32
N VAL A 654 43.50 9.07 30.58
CA VAL A 654 42.74 9.91 29.64
C VAL A 654 43.54 10.14 28.36
N SER A 655 44.85 10.38 28.47
CA SER A 655 45.72 10.49 27.29
C SER A 655 45.74 9.19 26.47
N SER A 656 45.78 8.03 27.12
CA SER A 656 45.67 6.74 26.44
C SER A 656 44.31 6.54 25.77
N ILE A 657 43.21 6.89 26.45
CA ILE A 657 41.85 6.84 25.90
C ILE A 657 41.75 7.72 24.64
N ILE A 658 42.26 8.96 24.69
CA ILE A 658 42.23 9.88 23.53
C ILE A 658 43.06 9.31 22.37
N SER A 659 44.27 8.83 22.64
CA SER A 659 45.14 8.29 21.59
C SER A 659 44.52 7.05 20.93
N THR A 660 44.01 6.10 21.72
CA THR A 660 43.31 4.91 21.20
C THR A 660 42.00 5.29 20.49
N ALA A 661 41.27 6.31 20.95
CA ALA A 661 40.06 6.80 20.27
C ALA A 661 40.38 7.41 18.89
N LYS A 662 41.45 8.19 18.77
CA LYS A 662 41.97 8.71 17.48
C LYS A 662 42.40 7.57 16.56
N GLN A 663 43.10 6.55 17.07
CA GLN A 663 43.44 5.35 16.29
C GLN A 663 42.21 4.60 15.77
N CYS A 664 41.10 4.65 16.51
CA CYS A 664 39.81 4.07 16.10
C CYS A 664 38.97 5.01 15.21
N ASN A 665 39.50 6.17 14.82
CA ASN A 665 38.79 7.23 14.06
C ASN A 665 37.56 7.81 14.77
N LEU A 666 37.46 7.69 16.11
CA LEU A 666 36.32 8.23 16.88
C LEU A 666 36.41 9.74 17.12
N ASP A 667 37.54 10.36 16.80
CA ASP A 667 37.71 11.81 16.75
C ASP A 667 36.82 12.49 15.71
N LYS A 668 36.33 11.74 14.72
CA LYS A 668 35.33 12.19 13.74
C LYS A 668 33.90 12.20 14.27
N ASP A 669 33.63 11.46 15.35
CA ASP A 669 32.31 11.35 15.99
C ASP A 669 32.22 12.13 17.30
N VAL A 670 33.37 12.41 17.92
CA VAL A 670 33.50 13.13 19.17
C VAL A 670 34.63 14.13 19.04
N THR A 671 34.38 15.40 19.39
CA THR A 671 35.45 16.38 19.50
C THR A 671 36.41 15.99 20.63
N LEU A 672 37.64 15.63 20.26
CA LEU A 672 38.70 15.23 21.19
C LEU A 672 39.81 16.30 21.27
N PRO A 673 40.40 16.56 22.45
CA PRO A 673 41.56 17.44 22.60
C PRO A 673 42.79 16.95 21.81
N ASP A 674 43.75 17.84 21.61
CA ASP A 674 45.03 17.49 20.99
C ASP A 674 45.88 16.60 21.90
N GLU A 675 46.71 15.75 21.30
CA GLU A 675 47.57 14.85 22.08
C GLU A 675 48.61 15.68 22.85
N GLY A 676 48.66 15.50 24.17
CA GLY A 676 49.57 16.24 25.06
C GLY A 676 49.01 17.53 25.64
N GLU A 677 47.79 17.93 25.29
CA GLU A 677 47.10 19.07 25.90
C GLU A 677 46.72 18.77 27.37
N GLU A 678 46.94 19.73 28.27
CA GLU A 678 46.67 19.54 29.69
C GLU A 678 45.18 19.73 30.01
N ILE A 679 44.45 18.62 30.11
CA ILE A 679 42.99 18.65 30.33
C ILE A 679 42.69 18.89 31.82
N PRO A 680 41.87 19.91 32.16
CA PRO A 680 41.44 20.17 33.53
C PRO A 680 40.74 18.96 34.17
N PRO A 681 40.91 18.69 35.47
CA PRO A 681 40.29 17.53 36.13
C PRO A 681 38.77 17.40 35.95
N LYS A 682 38.05 18.53 35.84
CA LYS A 682 36.59 18.57 35.66
C LYS A 682 36.14 18.21 34.24
N GLU A 683 37.01 18.33 33.24
CA GLU A 683 36.68 18.09 31.83
C GLU A 683 37.07 16.67 31.38
N ARG A 684 38.00 16.02 32.10
CA ARG A 684 38.40 14.62 31.84
C ARG A 684 37.22 13.66 31.83
N ASP A 685 36.33 13.79 32.81
CA ASP A 685 35.13 12.95 32.91
C ASP A 685 34.19 13.14 31.72
N LEU A 686 34.08 14.38 31.22
CA LEU A 686 33.24 14.70 30.07
C LEU A 686 33.81 14.09 28.78
N VAL A 687 35.13 14.17 28.57
CA VAL A 687 35.80 13.55 27.42
C VAL A 687 35.59 12.03 27.44
N VAL A 688 35.87 11.37 28.57
CA VAL A 688 35.69 9.92 28.72
C VAL A 688 34.22 9.54 28.53
N GLY A 689 33.28 10.30 29.10
CA GLY A 689 31.84 10.07 28.96
C GLY A 689 31.35 10.15 27.50
N LYS A 690 31.84 11.12 26.72
CA LYS A 690 31.49 11.25 25.29
C LYS A 690 31.99 10.06 24.47
N VAL A 691 33.25 9.64 24.67
CA VAL A 691 33.82 8.46 24.00
C VAL A 691 33.09 7.19 24.41
N TYR A 692 32.80 7.03 25.70
CA TYR A 692 32.05 5.89 26.23
C TYR A 692 30.65 5.78 25.62
N SER A 693 29.93 6.90 25.50
CA SER A 693 28.62 6.92 24.86
C SER A 693 28.66 6.41 23.41
N LYS A 694 29.71 6.75 22.65
CA LYS A 694 29.90 6.26 21.28
C LYS A 694 30.27 4.79 21.21
N ILE A 695 31.10 4.31 22.13
CA ILE A 695 31.38 2.87 22.23
C ILE A 695 30.11 2.07 22.57
N MET A 696 29.31 2.52 23.52
CA MET A 696 28.06 1.85 23.89
C MET A 696 27.06 1.84 22.72
N GLU A 697 27.02 2.91 21.92
CA GLU A 697 26.21 2.98 20.69
C GLU A 697 26.61 1.90 19.68
N ILE A 698 27.92 1.69 19.45
CA ILE A 698 28.43 0.63 18.57
C ILE A 698 28.12 -0.75 19.17
N GLU A 699 28.48 -0.98 20.44
CA GLU A 699 28.35 -2.28 21.11
C GLU A 699 26.90 -2.77 21.14
N SER A 700 25.98 -1.87 21.52
CA SER A 700 24.58 -2.21 21.77
C SER A 700 23.71 -2.24 20.52
N ARG A 701 24.20 -1.77 19.36
CA ARG A 701 23.43 -1.78 18.11
C ARG A 701 22.97 -3.19 17.79
N LEU A 702 21.67 -3.37 17.66
CA LEU A 702 21.03 -4.65 17.41
C LEU A 702 20.85 -4.86 15.89
N LEU A 703 21.42 -5.93 15.34
CA LEU A 703 21.35 -6.20 13.90
C LEU A 703 21.50 -7.71 13.61
N PRO A 704 20.96 -8.21 12.48
CA PRO A 704 21.13 -9.61 12.09
C PRO A 704 22.57 -9.89 11.62
N CYS A 705 23.17 -10.95 12.18
CA CYS A 705 24.52 -11.44 11.84
C CYS A 705 24.47 -12.80 11.11
N GLY A 706 23.53 -12.98 10.19
CA GLY A 706 23.44 -14.19 9.37
C GLY A 706 22.35 -14.09 8.32
N LEU A 707 21.93 -15.23 7.76
CA LEU A 707 20.81 -15.34 6.84
C LEU A 707 19.76 -16.31 7.39
N HIS A 708 18.49 -16.03 7.11
CA HIS A 708 17.34 -16.82 7.53
C HIS A 708 17.12 -18.00 6.59
N VAL A 709 16.70 -19.13 7.16
CA VAL A 709 16.24 -20.31 6.41
C VAL A 709 14.75 -20.51 6.70
N ILE A 710 13.94 -20.53 5.65
CA ILE A 710 12.49 -20.72 5.80
C ILE A 710 12.17 -22.01 6.57
N GLY A 711 11.37 -21.87 7.62
CA GLY A 711 10.99 -22.98 8.50
C GLY A 711 12.00 -23.32 9.61
N GLU A 712 13.02 -22.48 9.81
CA GLU A 712 13.97 -22.60 10.92
C GLU A 712 13.84 -21.38 11.84
N PRO A 713 12.90 -21.38 12.81
CA PRO A 713 12.74 -20.27 13.74
C PRO A 713 13.93 -20.15 14.69
N PRO A 714 14.18 -18.97 15.27
CA PRO A 714 15.24 -18.80 16.26
C PRO A 714 14.95 -19.61 17.52
N SER A 715 16.01 -20.07 18.18
CA SER A 715 15.91 -20.64 19.52
C SER A 715 15.52 -19.57 20.56
N ALA A 716 15.03 -20.01 21.72
CA ALA A 716 14.69 -19.10 22.81
C ALA A 716 15.90 -18.27 23.29
N MET A 717 17.12 -18.79 23.14
CA MET A 717 18.34 -18.06 23.50
C MET A 717 18.68 -16.98 22.48
N GLU A 718 18.56 -17.27 21.19
CA GLU A 718 18.78 -16.31 20.12
C GLU A 718 17.73 -15.18 20.13
N ALA A 719 16.52 -15.44 20.63
CA ALA A 719 15.47 -14.44 20.78
C ALA A 719 15.71 -13.40 21.92
N VAL A 720 16.69 -13.63 22.81
CA VAL A 720 16.88 -12.80 24.01
C VAL A 720 17.18 -11.33 23.66
N ALA A 721 18.07 -11.08 22.71
CA ALA A 721 18.45 -9.71 22.35
C ALA A 721 17.27 -8.90 21.76
N THR A 722 16.43 -9.56 20.95
CA THR A 722 15.16 -9.00 20.45
C THR A 722 14.20 -8.68 21.61
N LEU A 723 14.03 -9.61 22.56
CA LEU A 723 13.17 -9.40 23.73
C LEU A 723 13.64 -8.25 24.63
N VAL A 724 14.95 -8.08 24.81
CA VAL A 724 15.53 -6.97 25.57
C VAL A 724 15.13 -5.62 24.95
N ASN A 725 15.13 -5.52 23.62
CA ASN A 725 14.73 -4.30 22.93
C ASN A 725 13.22 -4.07 22.94
N ILE A 726 12.41 -5.13 22.83
CA ILE A 726 10.95 -5.03 23.05
C ILE A 726 10.66 -4.49 24.45
N ALA A 727 11.37 -5.00 25.46
CA ALA A 727 11.24 -4.55 26.85
C ALA A 727 11.68 -3.09 27.08
N ALA A 728 12.53 -2.54 26.21
CA ALA A 728 13.02 -1.18 26.33
C ALA A 728 12.03 -0.11 25.83
N LEU A 729 11.04 -0.50 25.01
CA LEU A 729 10.04 0.41 24.44
C LEU A 729 8.82 0.66 25.35
N ASP A 730 8.51 -0.27 26.27
CA ASP A 730 7.45 -0.10 27.27
C ASP A 730 8.07 0.17 28.66
N PRO A 731 8.13 1.43 29.12
CA PRO A 731 8.84 1.79 30.33
C PRO A 731 8.05 1.52 31.62
N ASP A 732 6.86 0.90 31.60
CA ASP A 732 6.10 0.59 32.85
C ASP A 732 6.73 -0.56 33.65
N ARG A 733 7.94 -0.27 34.16
CA ARG A 733 8.73 -1.12 35.05
C ARG A 733 8.07 -1.29 36.42
N GLU A 734 7.09 -0.46 36.79
CA GLU A 734 6.33 -0.64 38.03
C GLU A 734 5.42 -1.87 37.96
N LYS A 735 5.09 -2.33 36.75
CA LYS A 735 4.33 -3.56 36.50
C LYS A 735 5.21 -4.67 35.91
N LEU A 736 6.36 -4.96 36.52
CA LEU A 736 7.27 -6.04 36.09
C LEU A 736 6.54 -7.34 35.75
N ARG A 737 5.56 -7.76 36.57
CA ARG A 737 4.78 -8.98 36.29
C ARG A 737 4.05 -8.92 34.94
N THR A 738 3.41 -7.81 34.62
CA THR A 738 2.71 -7.61 33.34
C THR A 738 3.69 -7.57 32.17
N LEU A 739 4.83 -6.88 32.34
CA LEU A 739 5.90 -6.84 31.35
C LEU A 739 6.43 -8.25 31.04
N PHE A 740 6.81 -9.03 32.06
CA PHE A 740 7.31 -10.40 31.85
C PHE A 740 6.26 -11.36 31.29
N MET A 741 4.97 -11.18 31.63
CA MET A 741 3.88 -11.92 30.96
C MET A 741 3.80 -11.57 29.47
N PHE A 742 3.87 -10.29 29.13
CA PHE A 742 3.90 -9.83 27.75
C PHE A 742 5.13 -10.33 26.99
N LEU A 743 6.33 -10.27 27.58
CA LEU A 743 7.56 -10.81 27.00
C LEU A 743 7.50 -12.33 26.84
N GLY A 744 6.86 -13.05 27.78
CA GLY A 744 6.60 -14.48 27.66
C GLY A 744 5.68 -14.82 26.49
N GLU A 745 4.66 -13.99 26.21
CA GLU A 745 3.86 -14.14 24.99
C GLU A 745 4.67 -13.78 23.73
N CYS A 746 5.45 -12.70 23.75
CA CYS A 746 6.32 -12.34 22.61
C CYS A 746 7.30 -13.46 22.27
N LEU A 747 7.94 -14.07 23.28
CA LEU A 747 8.86 -15.19 23.09
C LEU A 747 8.17 -16.35 22.35
N LYS A 748 6.94 -16.72 22.73
CA LYS A 748 6.17 -17.77 22.03
C LYS A 748 5.92 -17.43 20.57
N LEU A 749 5.72 -16.15 20.25
CA LEU A 749 5.49 -15.70 18.88
C LEU A 749 6.79 -15.66 18.06
N ILE A 750 7.92 -15.28 18.67
CA ILE A 750 9.23 -15.23 18.02
C ILE A 750 9.69 -16.65 17.60
N VAL A 751 9.51 -17.63 18.47
CA VAL A 751 9.98 -19.02 18.24
C VAL A 751 8.95 -19.90 17.50
N ALA A 752 7.85 -19.32 17.01
CA ALA A 752 6.79 -20.06 16.34
C ALA A 752 7.20 -20.48 14.91
N ASP A 753 7.03 -21.76 14.57
CA ASP A 753 7.31 -22.31 13.24
C ASP A 753 6.04 -22.39 12.38
N ASN A 754 5.71 -21.28 11.71
CA ASN A 754 4.48 -21.18 10.90
C ASN A 754 4.73 -21.00 9.40
N GLU A 755 5.97 -20.73 8.99
CA GLU A 755 6.31 -20.27 7.62
C GLU A 755 5.96 -21.34 6.57
N LEU A 756 6.54 -22.54 6.72
CA LEU A 756 6.26 -23.69 5.84
C LEU A 756 4.80 -24.15 5.92
N GLY A 757 4.19 -24.08 7.11
CA GLY A 757 2.78 -24.41 7.32
C GLY A 757 1.86 -23.54 6.47
N SER A 758 2.20 -22.26 6.34
CA SER A 758 1.39 -21.27 5.62
C SER A 758 1.59 -21.36 4.10
N LEU A 759 2.79 -21.72 3.64
CA LEU A 759 3.00 -22.09 2.23
C LEU A 759 2.14 -23.30 1.86
N LYS A 760 2.08 -24.33 2.70
CA LYS A 760 1.20 -25.49 2.45
C LYS A 760 -0.27 -25.07 2.40
N GLN A 761 -0.73 -24.17 3.27
CA GLN A 761 -2.09 -23.62 3.18
C GLN A 761 -2.33 -22.93 1.84
N ALA A 762 -1.43 -22.05 1.39
CA ALA A 762 -1.56 -21.40 0.08
C ALA A 762 -1.62 -22.42 -1.07
N LEU A 763 -0.71 -23.39 -1.09
CA LEU A 763 -0.66 -24.44 -2.12
C LEU A 763 -1.85 -25.40 -2.06
N GLU A 764 -2.54 -25.50 -0.92
CA GLU A 764 -3.80 -26.22 -0.75
C GLU A 764 -5.04 -25.42 -1.16
N GLY A 765 -4.87 -24.19 -1.66
CA GLY A 765 -6.00 -23.31 -1.97
C GLY A 765 -6.83 -23.04 -0.71
N LYS A 766 -6.15 -22.70 0.38
CA LYS A 766 -6.75 -22.31 1.67
C LYS A 766 -6.54 -20.83 1.93
N TYR A 767 -7.22 -20.33 2.96
CA TYR A 767 -7.08 -18.94 3.38
C TYR A 767 -5.83 -18.80 4.26
N VAL A 768 -4.83 -18.05 3.78
CA VAL A 768 -3.66 -17.68 4.60
C VAL A 768 -4.03 -16.47 5.44
N GLU A 769 -3.90 -16.61 6.76
CA GLU A 769 -4.28 -15.56 7.70
C GLU A 769 -3.48 -14.26 7.45
N PRO A 770 -4.14 -13.09 7.35
CA PRO A 770 -3.47 -11.81 7.23
C PRO A 770 -2.82 -11.37 8.54
N GLY A 771 -1.80 -10.52 8.44
CA GLY A 771 -1.18 -9.88 9.59
C GLY A 771 -0.48 -8.58 9.21
N PRO A 772 -0.21 -7.69 10.18
CA PRO A 772 0.58 -6.50 9.90
C PRO A 772 2.02 -6.91 9.58
N GLY A 773 2.59 -6.37 8.51
CA GLY A 773 4.04 -6.33 8.36
C GLY A 773 4.60 -5.07 9.03
N GLY A 774 5.87 -5.11 9.44
CA GLY A 774 6.54 -4.01 10.13
C GLY A 774 7.70 -4.48 10.99
N ASP A 775 8.20 -3.61 11.84
CA ASP A 775 9.30 -3.91 12.77
C ASP A 775 8.78 -4.76 13.96
N PRO A 776 9.28 -5.99 14.18
CA PRO A 776 8.82 -6.86 15.26
C PRO A 776 9.15 -6.33 16.67
N ILE A 777 10.18 -5.50 16.81
CA ILE A 777 10.59 -4.91 18.08
C ILE A 777 9.60 -3.82 18.48
N ARG A 778 9.26 -2.93 17.53
CA ARG A 778 8.30 -1.85 17.77
C ARG A 778 6.86 -2.34 17.85
N ASN A 779 6.51 -3.32 17.03
CA ASN A 779 5.16 -3.87 16.97
C ASN A 779 5.20 -5.41 17.00
N PRO A 780 5.20 -6.03 18.20
CA PRO A 780 5.20 -7.48 18.32
C PRO A 780 3.98 -8.18 17.68
N LYS A 781 2.93 -7.46 17.26
CA LYS A 781 1.81 -8.04 16.50
C LYS A 781 2.18 -8.47 15.08
N VAL A 782 3.35 -8.05 14.58
CA VAL A 782 3.93 -8.58 13.34
C VAL A 782 4.22 -10.08 13.47
N LEU A 783 4.45 -10.54 14.70
CA LEU A 783 4.68 -11.94 15.02
C LEU A 783 3.35 -12.66 15.33
N PRO A 784 3.25 -13.98 15.11
CA PRO A 784 4.27 -14.83 14.49
C PRO A 784 4.30 -14.61 12.97
N THR A 785 5.40 -15.04 12.33
CA THR A 785 5.50 -15.05 10.86
C THR A 785 4.64 -16.17 10.25
N GLY A 786 4.73 -16.38 8.93
CA GLY A 786 3.78 -17.21 8.17
C GLY A 786 2.45 -16.54 7.81
N LYS A 787 2.30 -15.22 7.94
CA LYS A 787 1.04 -14.52 7.62
C LYS A 787 1.08 -13.88 6.24
N ASN A 788 -0.10 -13.70 5.63
CA ASN A 788 -0.26 -12.91 4.41
C ASN A 788 -0.17 -11.42 4.74
N ILE A 789 1.05 -10.88 4.85
CA ILE A 789 1.28 -9.56 5.44
C ILE A 789 0.67 -8.40 4.65
N HIS A 790 0.26 -7.36 5.34
CA HIS A 790 -0.26 -6.13 4.77
C HIS A 790 0.40 -4.90 5.40
N ALA A 791 0.20 -3.74 4.76
CA ALA A 791 0.53 -2.44 5.33
C ALA A 791 -0.52 -2.03 6.41
N LEU A 792 -1.06 -0.82 6.31
CA LEU A 792 -2.07 -0.26 7.23
C LEU A 792 -3.07 0.60 6.45
N ASP A 793 -4.14 1.03 7.12
CA ASP A 793 -5.07 2.03 6.56
C ASP A 793 -4.33 3.37 6.35
N PRO A 794 -4.19 3.87 5.11
CA PRO A 794 -3.52 5.13 4.82
C PRO A 794 -4.11 6.34 5.56
N GLN A 795 -5.35 6.27 6.05
CA GLN A 795 -6.01 7.34 6.80
C GLN A 795 -5.80 7.25 8.32
N SER A 796 -5.15 6.18 8.81
CA SER A 796 -4.85 6.00 10.23
C SER A 796 -3.57 6.70 10.69
N ILE A 797 -2.82 7.31 9.76
CA ILE A 797 -1.53 7.97 10.01
C ILE A 797 -1.57 9.46 9.64
N PRO A 798 -0.72 10.30 10.27
CA PRO A 798 0.11 9.97 11.43
C PRO A 798 -0.72 9.87 12.71
N THR A 799 -0.31 8.97 13.60
CA THR A 799 -0.94 8.84 14.93
C THR A 799 -0.49 9.94 15.89
N THR A 800 -1.22 10.14 17.00
CA THR A 800 -0.81 11.08 18.06
C THR A 800 0.56 10.75 18.65
N ALA A 801 0.89 9.46 18.81
CA ALA A 801 2.19 9.03 19.29
C ALA A 801 3.30 9.35 18.27
N ALA A 802 3.05 9.10 16.98
CA ALA A 802 3.96 9.46 15.90
C ALA A 802 4.22 10.98 15.86
N MET A 803 3.18 11.81 16.06
CA MET A 803 3.34 13.26 16.18
C MET A 803 4.21 13.67 17.37
N GLN A 804 4.06 13.04 18.53
CA GLN A 804 4.89 13.33 19.71
C GLN A 804 6.37 12.97 19.47
N SER A 805 6.62 11.78 18.91
CA SER A 805 7.96 11.33 18.51
C SER A 805 8.58 12.28 17.47
N ALA A 806 7.79 12.67 16.46
CA ALA A 806 8.20 13.59 15.41
C ALA A 806 8.66 14.95 15.95
N LYS A 807 7.95 15.53 16.92
CA LYS A 807 8.36 16.79 17.56
C LYS A 807 9.77 16.70 18.15
N ILE A 808 10.08 15.63 18.87
CA ILE A 808 11.39 15.42 19.50
C ILE A 808 12.49 15.34 18.43
N VAL A 809 12.25 14.60 17.34
CA VAL A 809 13.22 14.45 16.26
C VAL A 809 13.47 15.79 15.55
N VAL A 810 12.41 16.54 15.23
CA VAL A 810 12.52 17.82 14.54
C VAL A 810 13.25 18.85 15.40
N GLU A 811 12.94 18.96 16.70
CA GLU A 811 13.65 19.91 17.56
C GLU A 811 15.13 19.53 17.72
N ARG A 812 15.47 18.23 17.82
CA ARG A 812 16.87 17.77 17.84
C ARG A 812 17.61 18.09 16.54
N LEU A 813 16.97 17.87 15.39
CA LEU A 813 17.54 18.19 14.08
C LEU A 813 17.83 19.69 13.97
N ILE A 814 16.85 20.53 14.34
CA ILE A 814 16.97 21.98 14.27
C ILE A 814 18.01 22.51 15.24
N GLU A 815 18.05 22.01 16.47
CA GLU A 815 19.05 22.37 17.48
C GLU A 815 20.46 22.05 16.98
N ARG A 816 20.65 20.85 16.42
CA ARG A 816 21.93 20.41 15.87
C ARG A 816 22.36 21.28 14.67
N GLN A 817 21.48 21.47 13.69
CA GLN A 817 21.77 22.31 12.54
C GLN A 817 22.04 23.77 12.95
N LYS A 818 21.33 24.29 13.94
CA LYS A 818 21.55 25.64 14.48
C LYS A 818 22.93 25.77 15.13
N ALA A 819 23.37 24.77 15.88
CA ALA A 819 24.70 24.75 16.49
C ALA A 819 25.82 24.72 15.43
N GLU A 820 25.62 23.92 14.37
CA GLU A 820 26.59 23.74 13.28
C GLU A 820 26.58 24.92 12.26
N ASN A 821 25.51 25.72 12.23
CA ASN A 821 25.31 26.85 11.30
C ASN A 821 25.37 28.24 11.98
N GLY A 822 26.24 28.41 12.97
CA GLY A 822 26.51 29.72 13.59
C GLY A 822 25.31 30.33 14.33
N GLY A 823 24.45 29.49 14.91
CA GLY A 823 23.28 29.91 15.68
C GLY A 823 22.02 30.23 14.84
N LYS A 824 22.04 29.98 13.52
CA LYS A 824 20.91 30.26 12.62
C LYS A 824 20.08 29.01 12.32
N TYR A 825 18.76 29.17 12.24
CA TYR A 825 17.86 28.13 11.76
C TYR A 825 18.13 27.83 10.27
N PRO A 826 17.99 26.58 9.81
CA PRO A 826 17.95 26.29 8.38
C PRO A 826 16.69 26.92 7.78
N GLU A 827 16.81 27.53 6.60
CA GLU A 827 15.63 28.07 5.91
C GLU A 827 14.83 26.97 5.22
N THR A 828 15.52 26.00 4.60
CA THR A 828 14.90 24.83 3.93
C THR A 828 15.57 23.51 4.30
N ILE A 829 14.78 22.47 4.51
CA ILE A 829 15.23 21.08 4.68
C ILE A 829 14.72 20.22 3.51
N ALA A 830 15.64 19.62 2.75
CA ALA A 830 15.30 18.63 1.72
C ALA A 830 15.25 17.23 2.34
N LEU A 831 14.14 16.53 2.19
CA LEU A 831 13.92 15.25 2.87
C LEU A 831 13.29 14.19 1.96
N VAL A 832 13.37 12.93 2.39
CA VAL A 832 12.81 11.77 1.68
C VAL A 832 11.73 11.09 2.53
N LEU A 833 10.60 10.74 1.92
CA LEU A 833 9.55 9.94 2.55
C LEU A 833 9.48 8.54 1.94
N TRP A 834 9.64 7.52 2.79
CA TRP A 834 9.56 6.11 2.43
C TRP A 834 8.22 5.52 2.88
N GLY A 835 7.70 4.56 2.10
CA GLY A 835 6.49 3.85 2.52
C GLY A 835 6.74 2.97 3.75
N THR A 836 7.92 2.34 3.82
CA THR A 836 8.26 1.35 4.84
C THR A 836 8.32 1.93 6.26
N ASP A 837 9.06 3.02 6.47
CA ASP A 837 9.23 3.62 7.81
C ASP A 837 7.89 4.20 8.30
N ASN A 838 7.10 4.80 7.41
CA ASN A 838 5.79 5.34 7.74
C ASN A 838 4.78 4.24 8.13
N ILE A 839 4.89 3.03 7.56
CA ILE A 839 4.10 1.87 8.03
C ILE A 839 4.57 1.45 9.43
N LYS A 840 5.88 1.32 9.64
CA LYS A 840 6.46 0.81 10.90
C LYS A 840 6.24 1.75 12.09
N THR A 841 6.26 3.05 11.83
CA THR A 841 6.20 4.10 12.85
C THR A 841 4.83 4.76 12.95
N TYR A 842 3.86 4.33 12.13
CA TYR A 842 2.55 4.96 12.01
C TYR A 842 2.63 6.46 11.67
N GLY A 843 3.56 6.81 10.77
CA GLY A 843 3.71 8.15 10.19
C GLY A 843 4.67 9.10 10.90
N GLU A 844 5.73 8.64 11.56
CA GLU A 844 6.68 9.55 12.24
C GLU A 844 7.36 10.53 11.27
N SER A 845 7.95 10.07 10.18
CA SER A 845 8.64 10.97 9.22
C SER A 845 7.67 11.91 8.51
N LEU A 846 6.46 11.44 8.15
CA LEU A 846 5.37 12.29 7.68
C LEU A 846 5.01 13.40 8.69
N ALA A 847 4.88 13.04 9.97
CA ALA A 847 4.62 13.98 11.05
C ALA A 847 5.76 14.99 11.27
N GLN A 848 7.02 14.60 11.00
CA GLN A 848 8.17 15.50 11.09
C GLN A 848 8.05 16.62 10.05
N VAL A 849 7.65 16.32 8.81
CA VAL A 849 7.39 17.34 7.78
C VAL A 849 6.32 18.33 8.23
N LEU A 850 5.19 17.82 8.75
CA LEU A 850 4.10 18.67 9.25
C LEU A 850 4.59 19.59 10.38
N TRP A 851 5.41 19.07 11.30
CA TRP A 851 5.94 19.88 12.40
C TRP A 851 7.02 20.89 11.97
N MET A 852 7.83 20.60 10.93
CA MET A 852 8.81 21.54 10.36
C MET A 852 8.12 22.84 9.90
N ILE A 853 7.02 22.71 9.15
CA ILE A 853 6.20 23.83 8.65
C ILE A 853 5.22 24.39 9.71
N GLY A 854 5.14 23.75 10.89
CA GLY A 854 4.28 24.18 12.00
C GLY A 854 2.80 23.91 11.75
N VAL A 855 2.46 22.69 11.34
CA VAL A 855 1.09 22.24 11.06
C VAL A 855 0.81 20.97 11.86
N THR A 856 -0.44 20.79 12.28
CA THR A 856 -0.90 19.57 12.95
C THR A 856 -1.96 18.84 12.12
N PRO A 857 -1.88 17.51 12.00
CA PRO A 857 -2.93 16.72 11.38
C PRO A 857 -4.12 16.60 12.33
N VAL A 858 -5.33 16.58 11.78
CA VAL A 858 -6.53 16.43 12.59
C VAL A 858 -7.39 15.26 12.12
N ALA A 859 -7.75 14.43 13.08
CA ALA A 859 -8.63 13.30 12.87
C ALA A 859 -10.10 13.73 12.86
N ASP A 860 -10.92 13.06 12.06
CA ASP A 860 -12.37 13.14 12.14
C ASP A 860 -12.93 12.36 13.34
N THR A 861 -14.25 12.37 13.53
CA THR A 861 -14.92 11.62 14.62
C THR A 861 -14.73 10.10 14.56
N PHE A 862 -14.28 9.57 13.42
CA PHE A 862 -13.99 8.16 13.21
C PHE A 862 -12.49 7.82 13.37
N GLY A 863 -11.64 8.82 13.65
CA GLY A 863 -10.21 8.64 13.84
C GLY A 863 -9.40 8.71 12.53
N ARG A 864 -10.01 9.13 11.41
CA ARG A 864 -9.32 9.24 10.11
C ARG A 864 -8.67 10.60 9.96
N VAL A 865 -7.38 10.62 9.63
CA VAL A 865 -6.62 11.84 9.35
C VAL A 865 -6.83 12.26 7.90
N ASN A 866 -7.51 13.38 7.69
CA ASN A 866 -7.86 13.89 6.36
C ASN A 866 -7.78 15.42 6.23
N ARG A 867 -7.42 16.12 7.32
CA ARG A 867 -7.29 17.57 7.38
C ARG A 867 -6.08 17.97 8.22
N VAL A 868 -5.65 19.21 8.04
CA VAL A 868 -4.52 19.84 8.72
C VAL A 868 -4.89 21.24 9.17
N GLU A 869 -4.29 21.69 10.26
CA GLU A 869 -4.46 23.05 10.79
C GLU A 869 -3.10 23.65 11.13
N PRO A 870 -2.90 24.96 10.88
CA PRO A 870 -1.66 25.63 11.23
C PRO A 870 -1.56 25.79 12.74
N VAL A 871 -0.38 25.49 13.28
CA VAL A 871 0.00 25.79 14.66
C VAL A 871 0.45 27.25 14.73
N SER A 872 0.06 27.97 15.78
CA SER A 872 0.47 29.37 15.98
C SER A 872 2.00 29.50 16.13
N LEU A 873 2.59 30.64 15.76
CA LEU A 873 4.03 30.86 15.93
C LEU A 873 4.44 30.86 17.41
N GLU A 874 3.55 31.29 18.31
CA GLU A 874 3.76 31.25 19.76
C GLU A 874 3.88 29.81 20.28
N GLU A 875 3.05 28.89 19.78
CA GLU A 875 3.14 27.47 20.12
C GLU A 875 4.33 26.79 19.44
N LEU A 876 4.66 27.20 18.20
CA LEU A 876 5.79 26.64 17.46
C LEU A 876 7.13 27.05 18.08
N GLY A 877 7.26 28.26 18.63
CA GLY A 877 8.45 28.75 19.34
C GLY A 877 9.67 29.03 18.45
N ARG A 878 9.51 28.97 17.12
CA ARG A 878 10.55 29.17 16.09
C ARG A 878 9.91 29.53 14.75
N PRO A 879 10.69 29.98 13.75
CA PRO A 879 10.20 30.12 12.39
C PRO A 879 9.67 28.81 11.79
N ARG A 880 8.73 28.92 10.85
CA ARG A 880 8.33 27.81 9.97
C ARG A 880 9.44 27.57 8.96
N ILE A 881 9.92 26.33 8.90
CA ILE A 881 11.02 25.92 8.03
C ILE A 881 10.44 25.39 6.72
N ASP A 882 10.96 25.85 5.59
CA ASP A 882 10.54 25.35 4.28
C ASP A 882 11.06 23.93 4.06
N VAL A 883 10.39 23.16 3.21
CA VAL A 883 10.66 21.73 3.03
C VAL A 883 10.65 21.37 1.56
N VAL A 884 11.57 20.51 1.12
CA VAL A 884 11.47 19.85 -0.20
C VAL A 884 11.26 18.36 0.04
N VAL A 885 10.06 17.86 -0.25
CA VAL A 885 9.66 16.51 0.10
C VAL A 885 9.79 15.61 -1.12
N ASN A 886 10.79 14.73 -1.11
CA ASN A 886 11.02 13.72 -2.14
C ASN A 886 10.32 12.41 -1.73
N CYS A 887 9.08 12.22 -2.17
CA CYS A 887 8.35 10.98 -1.94
C CYS A 887 8.87 9.87 -2.86
N SER A 888 9.17 8.70 -2.31
CA SER A 888 9.43 7.51 -3.14
C SER A 888 8.19 7.11 -3.94
N GLY A 889 8.37 6.42 -5.08
CA GLY A 889 7.23 5.91 -5.87
C GLY A 889 6.34 4.94 -5.08
N VAL A 890 6.91 4.20 -4.11
CA VAL A 890 6.15 3.33 -3.19
C VAL A 890 5.34 4.18 -2.20
N PHE A 891 5.91 5.24 -1.65
CA PHE A 891 5.15 6.17 -0.80
C PHE A 891 3.98 6.79 -1.58
N ARG A 892 4.19 7.20 -2.83
CA ARG A 892 3.11 7.69 -3.71
C ARG A 892 2.01 6.64 -3.87
N ASP A 893 2.35 5.40 -4.21
CA ASP A 893 1.35 4.35 -4.48
C ASP A 893 0.55 3.94 -3.22
N LEU A 894 1.12 4.08 -2.02
CA LEU A 894 0.49 3.73 -0.74
C LEU A 894 -0.22 4.90 -0.06
N PHE A 895 0.40 6.09 -0.10
CA PHE A 895 0.08 7.24 0.75
C PHE A 895 -0.11 8.54 -0.05
N ILE A 896 -0.60 8.46 -1.28
CA ILE A 896 -0.97 9.64 -2.07
C ILE A 896 -1.98 10.57 -1.37
N ASN A 897 -2.83 10.03 -0.47
CA ASN A 897 -3.68 10.84 0.40
C ASN A 897 -2.86 11.71 1.38
N GLN A 898 -1.71 11.22 1.84
CA GLN A 898 -0.80 11.97 2.69
C GLN A 898 0.01 13.00 1.88
N MET A 899 0.37 12.69 0.63
CA MET A 899 0.91 13.70 -0.30
C MET A 899 -0.07 14.85 -0.50
N ASN A 900 -1.37 14.56 -0.64
CA ASN A 900 -2.42 15.57 -0.72
C ASN A 900 -2.49 16.42 0.56
N LEU A 901 -2.35 15.80 1.73
CA LEU A 901 -2.33 16.49 3.01
C LEU A 901 -1.13 17.43 3.14
N LEU A 902 0.06 16.96 2.73
CA LEU A 902 1.31 17.72 2.75
C LEU A 902 1.29 18.92 1.81
N ASP A 903 0.89 18.73 0.55
CA ASP A 903 0.84 19.84 -0.42
C ASP A 903 -0.15 20.92 0.03
N ARG A 904 -1.31 20.51 0.57
CA ARG A 904 -2.27 21.44 1.17
C ARG A 904 -1.68 22.20 2.36
N ALA A 905 -0.93 21.51 3.22
CA ALA A 905 -0.31 22.12 4.40
C ALA A 905 0.74 23.17 4.00
N VAL A 906 1.64 22.84 3.06
CA VAL A 906 2.68 23.76 2.59
C VAL A 906 2.08 25.00 1.94
N LYS A 907 1.12 24.83 1.02
CA LYS A 907 0.44 25.94 0.35
C LYS A 907 -0.32 26.83 1.33
N MET A 908 -1.02 26.22 2.30
CA MET A 908 -1.69 26.96 3.37
C MET A 908 -0.70 27.81 4.17
N VAL A 909 0.45 27.24 4.54
CA VAL A 909 1.49 27.96 5.30
C VAL A 909 2.11 29.10 4.49
N ALA A 910 2.32 28.92 3.18
CA ALA A 910 2.83 29.98 2.30
C ALA A 910 1.88 31.19 2.24
N GLU A 911 0.57 30.95 2.34
CA GLU A 911 -0.49 31.96 2.24
C GLU A 911 -0.74 32.73 3.55
N LEU A 912 -0.25 32.23 4.70
CA LEU A 912 -0.43 32.89 6.00
C LEU A 912 0.16 34.32 6.01
N ASP A 913 -0.53 35.25 6.66
CA ASP A 913 -0.06 36.62 6.84
C ASP A 913 0.95 36.73 8.00
N GLU A 914 2.14 36.18 7.79
CA GLU A 914 3.23 36.14 8.75
C GLU A 914 4.50 36.81 8.17
N PRO A 915 5.37 37.39 9.03
CA PRO A 915 6.64 37.95 8.57
C PRO A 915 7.54 36.90 7.90
N ALA A 916 8.23 37.28 6.82
CA ALA A 916 9.11 36.39 6.06
C ALA A 916 10.25 35.75 6.91
N GLU A 917 10.75 36.47 7.92
CA GLU A 917 11.77 35.97 8.86
C GLU A 917 11.23 34.95 9.89
N GLN A 918 9.91 34.78 9.97
CA GLN A 918 9.23 33.79 10.81
C GLN A 918 8.55 32.68 9.99
N ASN A 919 8.51 32.83 8.66
CA ASN A 919 7.88 31.88 7.76
C ASN A 919 8.70 31.77 6.46
N TYR A 920 9.67 30.84 6.47
CA TYR A 920 10.57 30.64 5.35
C TYR A 920 9.86 30.01 4.13
N VAL A 921 8.79 29.24 4.35
CA VAL A 921 7.92 28.74 3.27
C VAL A 921 7.37 29.92 2.46
N ARG A 922 6.79 30.92 3.15
CA ARG A 922 6.25 32.14 2.52
C ARG A 922 7.35 32.97 1.88
N LYS A 923 8.48 33.17 2.58
CA LYS A 923 9.64 33.92 2.08
C LYS A 923 10.08 33.38 0.71
N HIS A 924 10.33 32.08 0.61
CA HIS A 924 10.77 31.45 -0.63
C HIS A 924 9.67 31.42 -1.69
N ALA A 925 8.42 31.13 -1.33
CA ALA A 925 7.31 31.10 -2.28
C ALA A 925 7.09 32.47 -2.93
N LEU A 926 7.22 33.57 -2.19
CA LEU A 926 7.12 34.94 -2.74
C LEU A 926 8.25 35.25 -3.73
N GLU A 927 9.50 34.91 -3.40
CA GLU A 927 10.64 35.10 -4.30
C GLU A 927 10.50 34.25 -5.58
N GLN A 928 10.11 33.00 -5.42
CA GLN A 928 9.91 32.06 -6.52
C GLN A 928 8.73 32.47 -7.42
N ALA A 929 7.63 32.92 -6.83
CA ALA A 929 6.48 33.47 -7.56
C ALA A 929 6.87 34.66 -8.42
N GLN A 930 7.65 35.59 -7.86
CA GLN A 930 8.16 36.75 -8.59
C GLN A 930 9.10 36.35 -9.73
N ALA A 931 10.01 35.42 -9.50
CA ALA A 931 10.98 34.97 -10.49
C ALA A 931 10.35 34.17 -11.65
N LEU A 932 9.29 33.40 -11.37
CA LEU A 932 8.61 32.54 -12.35
C LEU A 932 7.39 33.21 -13.00
N GLY A 933 6.88 34.31 -12.44
CA GLY A 933 5.67 34.98 -12.91
C GLY A 933 4.40 34.15 -12.66
N ILE A 934 4.34 33.46 -11.52
CA ILE A 934 3.22 32.59 -11.11
C ILE A 934 2.67 33.04 -9.75
N GLU A 935 1.53 32.50 -9.34
CA GLU A 935 0.93 32.76 -8.03
C GLU A 935 1.74 32.13 -6.89
N VAL A 936 1.70 32.73 -5.69
CA VAL A 936 2.41 32.25 -4.49
C VAL A 936 2.06 30.80 -4.17
N ARG A 937 0.78 30.45 -4.32
CA ARG A 937 0.29 29.09 -4.10
C ARG A 937 0.92 28.06 -5.04
N GLU A 938 1.11 28.43 -6.31
CA GLU A 938 1.78 27.54 -7.29
C GLU A 938 3.28 27.48 -7.02
N ALA A 939 3.90 28.60 -6.67
CA ALA A 939 5.32 28.66 -6.28
C ALA A 939 5.63 27.83 -5.02
N ALA A 940 4.67 27.67 -4.11
CA ALA A 940 4.76 26.85 -2.90
C ALA A 940 4.66 25.32 -3.16
N THR A 941 4.92 24.86 -4.39
CA THR A 941 4.98 23.43 -4.72
C THR A 941 6.24 22.80 -4.11
N ARG A 942 6.06 21.84 -3.20
CA ARG A 942 7.15 21.18 -2.44
C ARG A 942 7.09 19.65 -2.38
N VAL A 943 5.99 19.05 -2.83
CA VAL A 943 5.77 17.60 -2.73
C VAL A 943 6.06 16.96 -4.09
N PHE A 944 7.21 16.30 -4.20
CA PHE A 944 7.73 15.72 -5.43
C PHE A 944 7.83 14.20 -5.35
N SER A 945 7.76 13.53 -6.49
CA SER A 945 7.98 12.08 -6.60
C SER A 945 8.40 11.71 -8.03
N ASN A 946 8.45 10.40 -8.28
CA ASN A 946 8.54 9.87 -9.62
C ASN A 946 7.24 10.10 -10.41
N ALA A 947 7.36 10.13 -11.75
CA ALA A 947 6.21 9.97 -12.63
C ALA A 947 5.41 8.71 -12.26
N SER A 948 4.10 8.74 -12.47
CA SER A 948 3.28 7.57 -12.17
C SER A 948 3.76 6.33 -12.94
N GLY A 949 3.71 5.16 -12.29
CA GLY A 949 4.26 3.92 -12.83
C GLY A 949 5.78 3.79 -12.76
N SER A 950 6.51 4.87 -12.45
CA SER A 950 7.96 4.86 -12.25
C SER A 950 8.36 4.83 -10.77
N TYR A 951 9.55 4.29 -10.50
CA TYR A 951 10.19 4.17 -9.19
C TYR A 951 11.69 4.49 -9.33
N SER A 952 12.34 4.84 -8.22
CA SER A 952 13.77 5.22 -8.09
C SER A 952 14.23 6.38 -8.98
N SER A 953 15.38 6.97 -8.67
CA SER A 953 16.06 7.95 -9.53
C SER A 953 16.92 7.28 -10.62
N ASN A 954 16.97 5.93 -10.62
CA ASN A 954 17.89 5.10 -11.40
C ASN A 954 19.37 5.27 -11.04
N ILE A 955 19.71 6.03 -9.99
CA ILE A 955 21.09 6.13 -9.51
C ILE A 955 21.55 4.78 -8.98
N ASN A 956 20.67 4.05 -8.27
CA ASN A 956 20.97 2.68 -7.84
C ASN A 956 21.39 1.77 -9.02
N LEU A 957 20.65 1.80 -10.13
CA LEU A 957 20.97 1.03 -11.33
C LEU A 957 22.26 1.51 -12.00
N ALA A 958 22.51 2.82 -12.02
CA ALA A 958 23.74 3.37 -12.58
C ALA A 958 24.97 2.91 -11.79
N VAL A 959 24.91 2.99 -10.45
CA VAL A 959 25.98 2.54 -9.55
C VAL A 959 26.21 1.04 -9.67
N GLU A 960 25.15 0.23 -9.63
CA GLU A 960 25.26 -1.23 -9.70
C GLU A 960 25.89 -1.73 -11.01
N ASN A 961 25.51 -1.11 -12.13
CA ASN A 961 26.05 -1.44 -13.45
C ASN A 961 27.33 -0.66 -13.79
N SER A 962 27.79 0.24 -12.93
CA SER A 962 28.92 1.15 -13.17
C SER A 962 28.80 1.93 -14.51
N THR A 963 27.57 2.27 -14.94
CA THR A 963 27.23 2.82 -16.28
C THR A 963 27.24 4.35 -16.35
N TRP A 964 28.09 4.99 -15.56
CA TRP A 964 28.18 6.44 -15.45
C TRP A 964 29.63 6.92 -15.42
N ASN A 965 29.88 8.11 -15.95
CA ASN A 965 31.21 8.69 -16.08
C ASN A 965 31.49 9.73 -14.98
N ASP A 966 30.50 10.56 -14.65
CA ASP A 966 30.62 11.63 -13.66
C ASP A 966 29.34 11.77 -12.82
N GLU A 967 29.45 12.42 -11.66
CA GLU A 967 28.32 12.62 -10.74
C GLU A 967 27.22 13.47 -11.36
N LYS A 968 27.53 14.31 -12.36
CA LYS A 968 26.54 15.16 -13.03
C LYS A 968 25.52 14.31 -13.78
N GLN A 969 25.91 13.19 -14.38
CA GLN A 969 24.97 12.26 -15.01
C GLN A 969 23.96 11.70 -13.99
N LEU A 970 24.42 11.34 -12.79
CA LEU A 970 23.56 10.85 -11.71
C LEU A 970 22.56 11.92 -11.27
N GLN A 971 23.04 13.16 -11.14
CA GLN A 971 22.23 14.32 -10.77
C GLN A 971 21.18 14.68 -11.84
N ASP A 972 21.56 14.64 -13.12
CA ASP A 972 20.64 14.89 -14.24
C ASP A 972 19.55 13.79 -14.32
N MET A 973 19.90 12.53 -14.05
CA MET A 973 18.94 11.44 -13.92
C MET A 973 17.96 11.68 -12.77
N TYR A 974 18.46 12.12 -11.61
CA TYR A 974 17.63 12.48 -10.46
C TYR A 974 16.62 13.58 -10.81
N LEU A 975 17.09 14.71 -11.35
CA LEU A 975 16.24 15.83 -11.73
C LEU A 975 15.19 15.42 -12.77
N SER A 976 15.55 14.59 -13.73
CA SER A 976 14.63 14.12 -14.78
C SER A 976 13.56 13.18 -14.25
N ARG A 977 13.86 12.40 -13.20
CA ARG A 977 12.97 11.33 -12.71
C ARG A 977 12.21 11.69 -11.45
N LYS A 978 12.68 12.63 -10.63
CA LYS A 978 12.12 12.99 -9.31
C LYS A 978 11.41 14.35 -9.29
N SER A 979 11.43 15.12 -10.37
CA SER A 979 10.85 16.47 -10.44
C SER A 979 9.35 16.51 -10.74
N PHE A 980 8.63 15.41 -10.55
CA PHE A 980 7.18 15.39 -10.76
C PHE A 980 6.49 15.83 -9.47
N ALA A 981 5.75 16.93 -9.54
CA ALA A 981 5.01 17.49 -8.43
C ALA A 981 3.61 16.88 -8.31
N PHE A 982 3.17 16.70 -7.06
CA PHE A 982 1.78 16.45 -6.73
C PHE A 982 1.05 17.78 -6.50
N ASP A 983 -0.18 17.89 -6.96
CA ASP A 983 -1.02 19.08 -6.76
C ASP A 983 -2.33 18.71 -6.06
N CYS A 984 -2.52 19.22 -4.83
CA CYS A 984 -3.75 19.00 -4.08
C CYS A 984 -4.98 19.73 -4.64
N ASP A 985 -4.80 20.76 -5.46
CA ASP A 985 -5.88 21.52 -6.09
C ASP A 985 -6.39 20.80 -7.35
N THR A 986 -5.53 20.02 -8.00
CA THR A 986 -5.89 19.16 -9.16
C THR A 986 -5.36 17.73 -9.02
N PRO A 987 -5.79 16.94 -8.02
CA PRO A 987 -5.24 15.61 -7.73
C PRO A 987 -5.47 14.61 -8.89
N GLY A 988 -6.50 14.83 -9.72
CA GLY A 988 -6.79 14.02 -10.91
C GLY A 988 -5.79 14.19 -12.05
N ALA A 989 -4.97 15.24 -12.06
CA ALA A 989 -3.89 15.42 -13.03
C ALA A 989 -2.70 14.47 -12.78
N GLY A 990 -2.68 13.77 -11.63
CA GLY A 990 -1.59 12.89 -11.24
C GLY A 990 -0.31 13.67 -10.91
N MET A 991 0.82 13.07 -11.25
CA MET A 991 2.15 13.66 -11.02
C MET A 991 2.57 14.44 -12.27
N THR A 992 2.80 15.76 -12.16
CA THR A 992 3.15 16.63 -13.29
C THR A 992 4.59 17.11 -13.20
N GLU A 993 5.33 17.12 -14.31
CA GLU A 993 6.73 17.56 -14.29
C GLU A 993 6.82 19.08 -13.99
N LYS A 994 7.54 19.44 -12.93
CA LYS A 994 7.78 20.83 -12.50
C LYS A 994 9.27 21.06 -12.18
N ARG A 995 10.15 20.63 -13.09
CA ARG A 995 11.62 20.68 -12.93
C ARG A 995 12.18 22.03 -12.49
N LYS A 996 11.71 23.15 -13.06
CA LYS A 996 12.19 24.48 -12.67
C LYS A 996 11.89 24.81 -11.20
N VAL A 997 10.68 24.51 -10.73
CA VAL A 997 10.30 24.73 -9.33
C VAL A 997 11.09 23.80 -8.42
N PHE A 998 11.31 22.57 -8.85
CA PHE A 998 12.11 21.59 -8.12
C PHE A 998 13.56 22.05 -7.91
N GLU A 999 14.23 22.49 -8.98
CA GLU A 999 15.60 23.02 -8.91
C GLU A 999 15.67 24.27 -8.03
N MET A 1000 14.73 25.21 -8.16
CA MET A 1000 14.67 26.41 -7.32
C MET A 1000 14.46 26.07 -5.85
N ALA A 1001 13.56 25.15 -5.53
CA ALA A 1001 13.31 24.74 -4.15
C ALA A 1001 14.52 24.01 -3.55
N LEU A 1002 15.12 23.05 -4.27
CA LEU A 1002 16.34 22.36 -3.83
C LEU A 1002 17.52 23.32 -3.63
N SER A 1003 17.63 24.37 -4.46
CA SER A 1003 18.70 25.37 -4.32
C SER A 1003 18.62 26.19 -3.02
N THR A 1004 17.51 26.12 -2.28
CA THR A 1004 17.38 26.77 -0.96
C THR A 1004 17.73 25.85 0.22
N ALA A 1005 17.90 24.53 -0.03
CA ALA A 1005 18.11 23.55 1.04
C ALA A 1005 19.44 23.75 1.76
N ASP A 1006 19.38 23.94 3.08
CA ASP A 1006 20.54 24.05 3.97
C ASP A 1006 20.91 22.71 4.62
N ALA A 1007 19.95 21.79 4.66
CA ALA A 1007 20.14 20.44 5.16
C ALA A 1007 19.42 19.39 4.32
N THR A 1008 19.98 18.18 4.24
CA THR A 1008 19.32 16.97 3.74
C THR A 1008 18.97 16.04 4.90
N PHE A 1009 17.85 15.32 4.79
CA PHE A 1009 17.32 14.55 5.90
C PHE A 1009 16.58 13.27 5.46
N GLN A 1010 16.89 12.13 6.09
CA GLN A 1010 16.13 10.90 5.93
C GLN A 1010 15.94 10.19 7.28
N ASN A 1011 14.96 9.28 7.35
CA ASN A 1011 14.72 8.45 8.52
C ASN A 1011 15.15 7.01 8.24
N LEU A 1012 15.83 6.40 9.21
CA LEU A 1012 16.20 5.00 9.17
C LEU A 1012 14.97 4.11 9.40
N ASP A 1013 14.81 3.10 8.56
CA ASP A 1013 13.66 2.21 8.53
C ASP A 1013 13.57 1.27 9.74
N SER A 1014 14.65 0.54 10.05
CA SER A 1014 14.73 -0.34 11.22
C SER A 1014 16.19 -0.59 11.64
N SER A 1015 16.40 -1.29 12.76
CA SER A 1015 17.74 -1.72 13.18
C SER A 1015 18.36 -2.73 12.21
N GLU A 1016 17.52 -3.46 11.47
CA GLU A 1016 17.92 -4.49 10.52
C GLU A 1016 18.27 -3.90 9.15
N ILE A 1017 17.50 -2.91 8.68
CA ILE A 1017 17.67 -2.26 7.38
C ILE A 1017 18.19 -0.83 7.58
N SER A 1018 19.49 -0.68 7.37
CA SER A 1018 20.22 0.57 7.44
C SER A 1018 20.67 1.05 6.05
N LEU A 1019 21.45 2.14 6.02
CA LEU A 1019 21.91 2.84 4.83
C LEU A 1019 22.72 1.97 3.86
N THR A 1020 23.45 0.98 4.36
CA THR A 1020 24.34 0.13 3.55
C THR A 1020 23.74 -1.22 3.17
N ASP A 1021 22.56 -1.57 3.69
CA ASP A 1021 21.90 -2.85 3.37
C ASP A 1021 21.12 -2.79 2.07
N VAL A 1022 20.71 -1.59 1.66
CA VAL A 1022 19.80 -1.32 0.55
C VAL A 1022 20.23 -0.06 -0.21
N SER A 1023 19.98 -0.05 -1.51
CA SER A 1023 20.43 1.02 -2.39
C SER A 1023 19.47 2.23 -2.46
N HIS A 1024 18.25 2.10 -1.94
CA HIS A 1024 17.23 3.12 -2.12
C HIS A 1024 17.54 4.44 -1.38
N TYR A 1025 18.25 4.39 -0.25
CA TYR A 1025 18.57 5.59 0.52
C TYR A 1025 19.48 6.54 -0.26
N PHE A 1026 20.59 6.04 -0.83
CA PHE A 1026 21.48 6.87 -1.64
C PHE A 1026 20.86 7.20 -3.01
N ASP A 1027 20.03 6.31 -3.57
CA ASP A 1027 19.28 6.60 -4.82
C ASP A 1027 18.41 7.86 -4.69
N SER A 1028 17.87 8.11 -3.50
CA SER A 1028 17.04 9.29 -3.25
C SER A 1028 17.76 10.40 -2.49
N ASP A 1029 19.08 10.30 -2.25
CA ASP A 1029 19.88 11.33 -1.59
C ASP A 1029 20.16 12.53 -2.54
N PRO A 1030 19.73 13.76 -2.17
CA PRO A 1030 19.96 14.93 -2.99
C PRO A 1030 21.20 15.73 -2.55
N THR A 1031 22.10 15.21 -1.70
CA THR A 1031 23.15 16.00 -1.04
C THR A 1031 24.12 16.69 -2.03
N ASN A 1032 24.80 15.94 -2.90
CA ASN A 1032 25.68 16.55 -3.92
C ASN A 1032 24.87 17.31 -5.00
N LEU A 1033 23.62 16.89 -5.27
CA LEU A 1033 22.73 17.61 -6.18
C LEU A 1033 22.43 19.03 -5.68
N VAL A 1034 22.07 19.18 -4.41
CA VAL A 1034 21.82 20.49 -3.78
C VAL A 1034 23.08 21.34 -3.81
N GLN A 1035 24.26 20.78 -3.52
CA GLN A 1035 25.53 21.50 -3.62
C GLN A 1035 25.71 22.14 -5.00
N ASN A 1036 25.41 21.39 -6.07
CA ASN A 1036 25.57 21.86 -7.44
C ASN A 1036 24.47 22.83 -7.90
N LEU A 1037 23.28 22.79 -7.30
CA LEU A 1037 22.19 23.72 -7.59
C LEU A 1037 22.32 25.06 -6.83
N ARG A 1038 23.01 25.06 -5.69
CA ARG A 1038 23.21 26.27 -4.89
C ARG A 1038 24.19 27.23 -5.55
N LYS A 1039 23.84 28.53 -5.54
CA LYS A 1039 24.69 29.60 -6.12
C LYS A 1039 26.03 29.76 -5.39
N ASP A 1040 26.07 29.42 -4.10
CA ASP A 1040 27.28 29.49 -3.27
C ASP A 1040 28.15 28.23 -3.35
N GLY A 1041 27.69 27.17 -4.04
CA GLY A 1041 28.37 25.87 -4.11
C GLY A 1041 28.54 25.16 -2.77
N LYS A 1042 27.83 25.61 -1.71
CA LYS A 1042 27.95 25.05 -0.36
C LYS A 1042 27.20 23.72 -0.29
N LYS A 1043 27.85 22.66 0.21
CA LYS A 1043 27.19 21.38 0.48
C LYS A 1043 26.21 21.54 1.66
N PRO A 1044 24.96 21.06 1.57
CA PRO A 1044 24.04 21.07 2.70
C PRO A 1044 24.52 20.11 3.79
N SER A 1045 24.18 20.40 5.04
CA SER A 1045 24.41 19.45 6.14
C SER A 1045 23.52 18.22 5.96
N ALA A 1046 24.07 17.01 5.99
CA ALA A 1046 23.30 15.79 5.78
C ALA A 1046 23.04 15.06 7.11
N TYR A 1047 21.78 14.77 7.42
CA TYR A 1047 21.36 14.14 8.67
C TYR A 1047 20.48 12.90 8.46
N ILE A 1048 20.54 11.98 9.41
CA ILE A 1048 19.72 10.78 9.47
C ILE A 1048 19.09 10.68 10.86
N ALA A 1049 17.76 10.58 10.90
CA ALA A 1049 17.05 10.27 12.14
C ALA A 1049 16.96 8.76 12.34
N ASP A 1050 17.26 8.33 13.55
CA ASP A 1050 17.16 6.95 14.00
C ASP A 1050 16.27 6.90 15.23
N THR A 1051 15.02 6.45 15.04
CA THR A 1051 14.05 6.26 16.13
C THR A 1051 13.90 4.79 16.51
N THR A 1052 14.78 3.90 16.04
CA THR A 1052 14.65 2.43 16.17
C THR A 1052 14.62 1.95 17.62
N THR A 1053 15.25 2.72 18.51
CA THR A 1053 15.20 2.51 19.96
C THR A 1053 14.38 3.61 20.64
N ALA A 1054 14.06 3.44 21.92
CA ALA A 1054 13.39 4.48 22.71
C ALA A 1054 14.14 5.82 22.75
N ASN A 1055 15.45 5.82 22.47
CA ASN A 1055 16.28 7.01 22.48
C ASN A 1055 16.54 7.53 21.05
N ALA A 1056 15.59 8.29 20.50
CA ALA A 1056 15.69 8.86 19.16
C ALA A 1056 16.99 9.66 18.94
N GLN A 1057 17.79 9.33 17.93
CA GLN A 1057 19.01 10.06 17.58
C GLN A 1057 18.84 10.81 16.26
N VAL A 1058 19.50 11.96 16.14
CA VAL A 1058 19.71 12.65 14.85
C VAL A 1058 21.21 12.72 14.62
N ARG A 1059 21.70 11.82 13.78
CA ARG A 1059 23.12 11.71 13.42
C ARG A 1059 23.37 12.46 12.12
N THR A 1060 24.62 12.82 11.86
CA THR A 1060 24.98 13.16 10.47
C THR A 1060 24.94 11.91 9.61
N LEU A 1061 24.88 12.09 8.29
CA LEU A 1061 24.99 10.99 7.34
C LEU A 1061 26.33 10.27 7.53
N SER A 1062 27.43 11.01 7.67
CA SER A 1062 28.77 10.44 7.88
C SER A 1062 28.88 9.65 9.19
N GLU A 1063 28.31 10.14 10.30
CA GLU A 1063 28.23 9.38 11.56
C GLU A 1063 27.48 8.05 11.38
N THR A 1064 26.41 8.05 10.59
CA THR A 1064 25.59 6.85 10.35
C THR A 1064 26.31 5.85 9.43
N VAL A 1065 27.02 6.34 8.41
CA VAL A 1065 27.89 5.51 7.54
C VAL A 1065 29.02 4.87 8.36
N ARG A 1066 29.69 5.62 9.24
CA ARG A 1066 30.71 5.06 10.14
C ARG A 1066 30.12 4.02 11.09
N LEU A 1067 28.94 4.27 11.66
CA LEU A 1067 28.25 3.31 12.51
C LEU A 1067 27.95 2.02 11.73
N ASP A 1068 27.45 2.11 10.49
CA ASP A 1068 27.24 0.97 9.59
C ASP A 1068 28.53 0.21 9.31
N ALA A 1069 29.61 0.90 8.94
CA ALA A 1069 30.90 0.28 8.68
C ALA A 1069 31.43 -0.49 9.91
N ARG A 1070 31.39 0.12 11.09
CA ARG A 1070 31.87 -0.48 12.35
C ARG A 1070 30.99 -1.64 12.85
N THR A 1071 29.70 -1.64 12.55
CA THR A 1071 28.78 -2.66 13.09
C THR A 1071 28.48 -3.79 12.10
N LYS A 1072 28.74 -3.57 10.80
CA LYS A 1072 28.49 -4.52 9.70
C LYS A 1072 29.77 -4.86 8.94
N LEU A 1073 30.06 -4.15 7.85
CA LEU A 1073 31.11 -4.50 6.88
C LEU A 1073 32.46 -4.84 7.54
N LEU A 1074 32.87 -4.09 8.57
CA LEU A 1074 34.16 -4.26 9.24
C LEU A 1074 34.06 -4.98 10.59
N ASN A 1075 32.85 -5.43 10.97
CA ASN A 1075 32.62 -6.15 12.22
C ASN A 1075 32.83 -7.66 12.02
N PRO A 1076 33.82 -8.28 12.69
CA PRO A 1076 34.05 -9.72 12.61
C PRO A 1076 32.85 -10.58 12.93
N LYS A 1077 32.04 -10.16 13.91
CA LYS A 1077 30.82 -10.89 14.27
C LYS A 1077 29.84 -10.95 13.09
N TRP A 1078 29.73 -9.86 12.34
CA TRP A 1078 28.80 -9.75 11.23
C TRP A 1078 29.32 -10.46 9.98
N TYR A 1079 30.55 -10.16 9.51
CA TYR A 1079 31.03 -10.76 8.26
C TYR A 1079 31.31 -12.25 8.41
N GLU A 1080 31.75 -12.75 9.57
CA GLU A 1080 31.88 -14.21 9.77
C GLU A 1080 30.52 -14.90 9.86
N GLY A 1081 29.52 -14.25 10.47
CA GLY A 1081 28.15 -14.74 10.48
C GLY A 1081 27.55 -14.83 9.08
N MET A 1082 27.82 -13.84 8.21
CA MET A 1082 27.48 -13.94 6.79
C MET A 1082 28.25 -15.08 6.12
N LEU A 1083 29.58 -15.16 6.28
CA LEU A 1083 30.41 -16.19 5.66
C LEU A 1083 30.06 -17.62 6.10
N SER A 1084 29.50 -17.82 7.29
CA SER A 1084 29.00 -19.14 7.71
C SER A 1084 27.84 -19.66 6.86
N THR A 1085 27.23 -18.80 6.04
CA THR A 1085 26.17 -19.16 5.09
C THR A 1085 26.70 -19.41 3.67
N GLY A 1086 28.02 -19.42 3.48
CA GLY A 1086 28.68 -19.84 2.25
C GLY A 1086 28.50 -18.85 1.09
N TYR A 1087 28.11 -19.37 -0.07
CA TYR A 1087 28.05 -18.63 -1.34
C TYR A 1087 27.25 -17.32 -1.27
N GLU A 1088 26.08 -17.34 -0.62
CA GLU A 1088 25.24 -16.14 -0.46
C GLU A 1088 25.79 -15.16 0.58
N GLY A 1089 26.58 -15.63 1.54
CA GLY A 1089 27.25 -14.79 2.53
C GLY A 1089 28.29 -13.84 1.94
N VAL A 1090 28.95 -14.24 0.84
CA VAL A 1090 29.91 -13.38 0.12
C VAL A 1090 29.18 -12.29 -0.66
N ARG A 1091 28.03 -12.62 -1.29
CA ARG A 1091 27.14 -11.63 -1.95
C ARG A 1091 26.76 -10.53 -0.98
N GLU A 1092 26.42 -10.93 0.23
CA GLU A 1092 26.09 -10.03 1.32
C GLU A 1092 27.27 -9.07 1.64
N ILE A 1093 28.52 -9.54 1.73
CA ILE A 1093 29.67 -8.63 1.96
C ILE A 1093 29.85 -7.64 0.78
N GLU A 1094 29.83 -8.15 -0.45
CA GLU A 1094 29.95 -7.34 -1.68
C GLU A 1094 28.89 -6.24 -1.71
N LYS A 1095 27.63 -6.59 -1.44
CA LYS A 1095 26.50 -5.66 -1.46
C LYS A 1095 26.71 -4.45 -0.55
N ARG A 1096 27.27 -4.65 0.65
CA ARG A 1096 27.56 -3.57 1.60
C ARG A 1096 28.63 -2.61 1.07
N LEU A 1097 29.66 -3.14 0.41
CA LEU A 1097 30.70 -2.32 -0.20
C LEU A 1097 30.16 -1.51 -1.38
N THR A 1098 29.37 -2.13 -2.27
CA THR A 1098 28.74 -1.45 -3.41
C THR A 1098 27.81 -0.32 -2.96
N ASN A 1099 26.99 -0.54 -1.93
CA ASN A 1099 26.16 0.51 -1.36
C ASN A 1099 26.98 1.64 -0.72
N THR A 1100 28.14 1.32 -0.16
CA THR A 1100 29.08 2.33 0.37
C THR A 1100 29.62 3.22 -0.75
N VAL A 1101 29.95 2.67 -1.93
CA VAL A 1101 30.31 3.47 -3.12
C VAL A 1101 29.14 4.37 -3.58
N GLY A 1102 27.90 3.89 -3.51
CA GLY A 1102 26.71 4.70 -3.78
C GLY A 1102 26.62 5.97 -2.91
N TRP A 1103 26.98 5.87 -1.63
CA TRP A 1103 27.05 7.01 -0.72
C TRP A 1103 28.18 7.99 -1.07
N SER A 1104 29.33 7.50 -1.53
CA SER A 1104 30.39 8.37 -2.04
C SER A 1104 29.91 9.18 -3.25
N ALA A 1105 29.26 8.52 -4.21
CA ALA A 1105 28.80 9.16 -5.45
C ALA A 1105 27.67 10.20 -5.26
N THR A 1106 26.87 10.08 -4.21
CA THR A 1106 25.67 10.92 -3.99
C THR A 1106 25.87 11.99 -2.92
N SER A 1107 26.77 11.75 -1.97
CA SER A 1107 26.96 12.61 -0.80
C SER A 1107 28.43 12.93 -0.49
N GLY A 1108 29.38 12.08 -0.93
CA GLY A 1108 30.79 12.14 -0.54
C GLY A 1108 31.00 12.07 0.98
N GLN A 1109 30.14 11.37 1.73
CA GLN A 1109 30.20 11.28 3.20
C GLN A 1109 30.88 10.02 3.75
N VAL A 1110 31.48 9.20 2.87
CA VAL A 1110 32.25 8.02 3.26
C VAL A 1110 33.69 8.42 3.54
N ASP A 1111 34.19 8.06 4.72
CA ASP A 1111 35.59 8.31 5.08
C ASP A 1111 36.54 7.33 4.37
N ASN A 1112 37.71 7.82 3.94
CA ASN A 1112 38.73 7.00 3.25
C ASN A 1112 39.11 5.72 4.00
N TRP A 1113 39.16 5.78 5.35
CA TRP A 1113 39.53 4.63 6.18
C TRP A 1113 38.54 3.47 6.07
N VAL A 1114 37.28 3.71 5.68
CA VAL A 1114 36.28 2.64 5.51
C VAL A 1114 36.71 1.70 4.38
N TYR A 1115 37.16 2.27 3.26
CA TYR A 1115 37.69 1.50 2.13
C TYR A 1115 39.04 0.85 2.48
N GLU A 1116 39.92 1.57 3.17
CA GLU A 1116 41.24 1.05 3.54
C GLU A 1116 41.12 -0.14 4.51
N GLU A 1117 40.32 -0.03 5.57
CA GLU A 1117 40.08 -1.14 6.51
C GLU A 1117 39.37 -2.32 5.84
N ALA A 1118 38.48 -2.07 4.87
CA ALA A 1118 37.83 -3.12 4.10
C ALA A 1118 38.85 -3.87 3.21
N ASN A 1119 39.74 -3.14 2.52
CA ASN A 1119 40.82 -3.73 1.74
C ASN A 1119 41.79 -4.53 2.65
N THR A 1120 42.17 -4.00 3.80
CA THR A 1120 42.99 -4.73 4.77
C THR A 1120 42.32 -6.01 5.24
N THR A 1121 41.02 -5.97 5.54
CA THR A 1121 40.29 -7.12 6.09
C THR A 1121 40.01 -8.19 5.05
N PHE A 1122 39.65 -7.82 3.83
CA PHE A 1122 39.17 -8.78 2.82
C PHE A 1122 40.19 -9.15 1.74
N ILE A 1123 41.22 -8.31 1.52
CA ILE A 1123 42.18 -8.46 0.41
C ILE A 1123 43.60 -8.68 0.90
N GLN A 1124 44.07 -7.91 1.89
CA GLN A 1124 45.44 -8.05 2.42
C GLN A 1124 45.59 -9.27 3.34
N ASP A 1125 44.52 -9.66 4.04
CA ASP A 1125 44.47 -10.94 4.76
C ASP A 1125 44.34 -12.08 3.75
N GLU A 1126 45.45 -12.76 3.47
CA GLU A 1126 45.53 -13.90 2.56
C GLU A 1126 44.53 -15.02 2.90
N GLN A 1127 44.24 -15.26 4.18
CA GLN A 1127 43.31 -16.32 4.57
C GLN A 1127 41.87 -15.92 4.21
N MET A 1128 41.50 -14.67 4.50
CA MET A 1128 40.18 -14.14 4.15
C MET A 1128 39.98 -14.03 2.63
N LEU A 1129 40.99 -13.53 1.92
CA LEU A 1129 41.02 -13.43 0.46
C LEU A 1129 40.71 -14.78 -0.19
N ASN A 1130 41.47 -15.81 0.17
CA ASN A 1130 41.28 -17.17 -0.36
C ASN A 1130 39.91 -17.74 0.01
N LYS A 1131 39.42 -17.46 1.23
CA LYS A 1131 38.07 -17.87 1.66
C LYS A 1131 36.99 -17.24 0.78
N LEU A 1132 37.05 -15.93 0.53
CA LEU A 1132 36.07 -15.23 -0.31
C LEU A 1132 36.09 -15.71 -1.76
N MET A 1133 37.28 -15.76 -2.38
CA MET A 1133 37.47 -16.14 -3.77
C MET A 1133 37.02 -17.57 -4.06
N ASN A 1134 37.28 -18.51 -3.14
CA ASN A 1134 36.87 -19.90 -3.33
C ASN A 1134 35.39 -20.12 -3.01
N THR A 1135 34.81 -19.35 -2.08
CA THR A 1135 33.40 -19.51 -1.70
C THR A 1135 32.45 -18.96 -2.77
N ASN A 1136 32.77 -17.81 -3.37
CA ASN A 1136 31.96 -17.22 -4.44
C ASN A 1136 32.81 -16.31 -5.34
N PRO A 1137 33.33 -16.84 -6.46
CA PRO A 1137 34.15 -16.08 -7.41
C PRO A 1137 33.43 -14.86 -8.00
N ASN A 1138 32.13 -14.98 -8.32
CA ASN A 1138 31.37 -13.91 -8.97
C ASN A 1138 31.22 -12.67 -8.06
N SER A 1139 30.79 -12.88 -6.82
CA SER A 1139 30.70 -11.79 -5.84
C SER A 1139 32.08 -11.28 -5.43
N PHE A 1140 33.11 -12.13 -5.38
CA PHE A 1140 34.48 -11.70 -5.13
C PHE A 1140 35.04 -10.81 -6.26
N ARG A 1141 34.81 -11.18 -7.53
CA ARG A 1141 35.13 -10.33 -8.70
C ARG A 1141 34.50 -8.95 -8.54
N LYS A 1142 33.22 -8.90 -8.20
CA LYS A 1142 32.50 -7.64 -8.03
C LYS A 1142 33.01 -6.83 -6.83
N LEU A 1143 33.41 -7.48 -5.74
CA LEU A 1143 34.07 -6.85 -4.60
C LEU A 1143 35.37 -6.14 -5.03
N VAL A 1144 36.23 -6.84 -5.79
CA VAL A 1144 37.49 -6.29 -6.33
C VAL A 1144 37.21 -5.14 -7.32
N GLN A 1145 36.25 -5.33 -8.22
CA GLN A 1145 35.82 -4.29 -9.17
C GLN A 1145 35.37 -3.02 -8.44
N THR A 1146 34.64 -3.17 -7.33
CA THR A 1146 34.12 -2.05 -6.55
C THR A 1146 35.23 -1.26 -5.85
N PHE A 1147 36.28 -1.93 -5.36
CA PHE A 1147 37.48 -1.25 -4.85
C PHE A 1147 38.20 -0.45 -5.95
N LEU A 1148 38.41 -1.07 -7.11
CA LEU A 1148 39.04 -0.41 -8.26
C LEU A 1148 38.18 0.77 -8.78
N GLU A 1149 36.85 0.63 -8.76
CA GLU A 1149 35.92 1.71 -9.13
C GLU A 1149 35.97 2.86 -8.13
N ALA A 1150 35.98 2.58 -6.82
CA ALA A 1150 36.10 3.61 -5.80
C ALA A 1150 37.40 4.41 -5.94
N ASN A 1151 38.53 3.75 -6.22
CA ASN A 1151 39.80 4.43 -6.47
C ASN A 1151 39.80 5.21 -7.79
N GLY A 1152 39.37 4.58 -8.90
CA GLY A 1152 39.35 5.19 -10.23
C GLY A 1152 38.45 6.42 -10.34
N ARG A 1153 37.45 6.54 -9.46
CA ARG A 1153 36.55 7.70 -9.36
C ARG A 1153 36.99 8.74 -8.31
N GLY A 1154 38.10 8.50 -7.61
CA GLY A 1154 38.65 9.42 -6.61
C GLY A 1154 37.96 9.40 -5.24
N TYR A 1155 37.20 8.35 -4.94
CA TYR A 1155 36.54 8.16 -3.63
C TYR A 1155 37.43 7.45 -2.61
N TRP A 1156 38.45 6.72 -3.08
CA TRP A 1156 39.39 6.00 -2.24
C TRP A 1156 40.83 6.27 -2.69
N GLU A 1157 41.63 6.85 -1.78
CA GLU A 1157 43.06 7.06 -1.94
C GLU A 1157 43.82 5.98 -1.15
N THR A 1158 44.73 5.29 -1.83
CA THR A 1158 45.50 4.16 -1.28
C THR A 1158 46.84 4.00 -1.99
N SER A 1159 47.69 3.07 -1.55
CA SER A 1159 49.01 2.83 -2.16
C SER A 1159 48.92 2.21 -3.55
N GLU A 1160 49.91 2.48 -4.40
CA GLU A 1160 50.01 1.84 -5.74
C GLU A 1160 50.09 0.31 -5.62
N ASP A 1161 50.76 -0.20 -4.59
CA ASP A 1161 50.85 -1.65 -4.31
C ASP A 1161 49.47 -2.28 -4.08
N ASN A 1162 48.57 -1.60 -3.36
CA ASN A 1162 47.20 -2.07 -3.14
C ASN A 1162 46.42 -2.15 -4.46
N ILE A 1163 46.57 -1.13 -5.32
CA ILE A 1163 45.89 -1.09 -6.62
C ILE A 1163 46.41 -2.18 -7.56
N GLU A 1164 47.73 -2.38 -7.60
CA GLU A 1164 48.34 -3.41 -8.44
C GLU A 1164 47.92 -4.82 -7.97
N ARG A 1165 47.86 -5.07 -6.66
CA ARG A 1165 47.33 -6.31 -6.10
C ARG A 1165 45.88 -6.54 -6.51
N LEU A 1166 45.02 -5.53 -6.43
CA LEU A 1166 43.61 -5.63 -6.85
C LEU A 1166 43.48 -5.92 -8.35
N ARG A 1167 44.32 -5.32 -9.21
CA ARG A 1167 44.33 -5.61 -10.66
C ARG A 1167 44.72 -7.05 -10.96
N GLN A 1168 45.73 -7.57 -10.26
CA GLN A 1168 46.16 -8.96 -10.39
C GLN A 1168 45.04 -9.92 -9.99
N LEU A 1169 44.40 -9.67 -8.84
CA LEU A 1169 43.27 -10.47 -8.35
C LEU A 1169 42.06 -10.42 -9.29
N TYR A 1170 41.78 -9.25 -9.89
CA TYR A 1170 40.72 -9.12 -10.89
C TYR A 1170 41.01 -9.99 -12.12
N SER A 1171 42.25 -10.01 -12.60
CA SER A 1171 42.65 -10.89 -13.70
C SER A 1171 42.54 -12.37 -13.33
N GLU A 1172 42.97 -12.74 -12.12
CA GLU A 1172 42.93 -14.13 -11.64
C GLU A 1172 41.49 -14.67 -11.54
N VAL A 1173 40.58 -13.87 -10.98
CA VAL A 1173 39.17 -14.28 -10.85
C VAL A 1173 38.43 -14.24 -12.19
N GLU A 1174 38.77 -13.32 -13.10
CA GLU A 1174 38.24 -13.32 -14.48
C GLU A 1174 38.67 -14.57 -15.24
N ASP A 1175 39.95 -14.96 -15.17
CA ASP A 1175 40.45 -16.19 -15.80
C ASP A 1175 39.69 -17.42 -15.28
N LYS A 1176 39.30 -17.40 -13.99
CA LYS A 1176 38.54 -18.45 -13.33
C LYS A 1176 37.08 -18.49 -13.80
N ILE A 1177 36.43 -17.33 -13.99
CA ILE A 1177 35.01 -17.24 -14.36
C ILE A 1177 34.80 -17.39 -15.87
N GLU A 1178 35.52 -16.64 -16.69
CA GLU A 1178 35.28 -16.56 -18.14
C GLU A 1178 36.00 -17.69 -18.91
N GLY A 1179 37.01 -18.31 -18.29
CA GLY A 1179 37.79 -19.40 -18.86
C GLY A 1179 38.77 -18.93 -19.94
N ILE A 1180 40.05 -19.28 -19.80
CA ILE A 1180 40.99 -19.20 -20.92
C ILE A 1180 41.01 -20.58 -21.59
N ASP A 1181 40.66 -20.65 -22.87
CA ASP A 1181 41.08 -21.76 -23.74
C ASP A 1181 42.62 -21.78 -23.76
N ARG A 1182 43.23 -22.55 -22.84
CA ARG A 1182 44.67 -22.81 -22.81
C ARG A 1182 45.02 -24.04 -23.64
#